data_AF-A0A225CYJ0-F1
#
_entry.id   AF-A0A225CYJ0-F1
#
_cell.length_a   1.000
_cell.length_b   1.000
_cell.length_c   1.000
_cell.angle_alpha   90.00
_cell.angle_beta   90.00
_cell.angle_gamma   90.00
#
_symmetry.space_group_name_H-M   'P 1'
#
loop_
_entity.id
_entity.type
_entity.pdbx_description
1 polymer ?
#
loop_
_entity_poly.entity_id
_entity_poly.type
_entity_poly.pdbx_seq_one_letter_code
_entity_poly.pdbx_strand_id
1 'polypeptide(L)'
;MPIRSTAAIGKKTECPKCKYRFVVPSPDDDGDGDGGKKETGKKGKKGGNTKMLAGVGVGVAAIVALGLAYVFVFSGDSPAPTKPGGQTGGQTPPMASSGGQPGANPLAGPGQMGGGALTGPGNAPDGNVPGAVQPGGASPKPVQIASGPTKDLTNLLPNETVAVYRVNFEPLAHNATPIYNAILDKSIRDMFNGSMPFSADQVSVYMHANVGPDREPYGLFRTKSPIDPNVVYRKMKLDKPRTIKGRDLFLVQSNGFIDGVSRALSTRSLISLTGAKLPPEPKPTTTAPEKKLAICIYDATTFLIGSELVMERFLNDLGPDGFPPFKSELTKNDPPPPPAAGPGGPGGPGGPGGPGGPGGPGGPGGAPMGPGGMPPRPGGPNTVTPRHTAGRDENGDARSPTPDPQQPIAPMPIPGGPGGKGPGGPGMPSPGGPGGPGGPGIPPGPGGPGMPGPGGGQPPPRRVSTSIPTYRTVEPELKKLLNELEEDEANPPAALFAMILDQRIFNPRMLNQINQNGNVILAAMSHIKLVGFVLNKFNKDQATVKFSTEYLTDDDARKSANEHIAVLAAFLKLPLDAALGIQTAIRNNVSQQNGAGGTGFPGPGGPGGFPGMQPGGPPMAPGMMGPGGPGGPGGPGGPGGFPGGPGGPGGPGGFPGGPGGPGGGGPRGKVDSHIDISMTDKVVTTEFQLGWTESKFNDEVQSRLSRLASQIKGRMQVLTGDMTWYKMGEVIAKLPSPSRPFPRGTLDRETRSDRYQLPHPPEQRVSFMADLLPFLGRAGVRGMIEEKKSPWYAGGNLSAGETWIPEFLVPYYPQETWRATHPLAEGHSLGATNYAATAGLGLDAARFDPKDPEAAKKIGMTGYDWGSRPEDVKDGLSNTVYMIQLPPEASGRPWIAGGGATVIGVDDQGTDPMREFVHRAPDGRRGTYVLMGDGSVRWLKEGTAPAVFKAMITRAGGESLEDFDKVAPKLAPPKSAETELKGGEPIAVAPAAVDPKPKDKPAPAPVDAAKLTAGPGVDLGELKKFQGKWRVTAMGSSGIMTAAAELAKWKPLTITGDKFDRAGQNFRIVKIDPTTGPKTIDFRDETNPMAAGSVESAVYEFTAENKLRLKIPPPTQSRPQNVSPPAPGMKEEGLYFELERLGG
;
A
#
# COMPACT_ATOMS: atom_id res chain seq x y z
N MET A 1 39.94 -14.58 -34.84
CA MET A 1 40.01 -14.74 -36.32
C MET A 1 38.66 -15.24 -36.79
N PRO A 2 38.03 -14.61 -37.79
CA PRO A 2 36.75 -15.10 -38.29
C PRO A 2 36.98 -16.41 -39.07
N ILE A 3 36.43 -17.51 -38.56
CA ILE A 3 36.46 -18.81 -39.24
C ILE A 3 35.38 -18.75 -40.30
N ARG A 4 35.78 -18.58 -41.57
CA ARG A 4 34.84 -18.31 -42.68
C ARG A 4 34.26 -19.57 -43.33
N SER A 5 34.47 -20.75 -42.75
CA SER A 5 33.93 -22.00 -43.30
C SER A 5 33.51 -22.97 -42.19
N THR A 6 32.29 -23.48 -42.30
CA THR A 6 31.69 -24.48 -41.42
C THR A 6 32.40 -25.84 -41.51
N ALA A 7 33.17 -26.09 -42.57
CA ALA A 7 33.95 -27.32 -42.73
C ALA A 7 35.13 -27.47 -41.75
N ALA A 8 35.46 -26.40 -41.00
CA ALA A 8 36.50 -26.42 -39.97
C ALA A 8 35.98 -26.87 -38.59
N ILE A 9 34.66 -26.98 -38.40
CA ILE A 9 34.03 -27.43 -37.16
C ILE A 9 34.46 -28.89 -36.88
N GLY A 10 34.97 -29.15 -35.69
CA GLY A 10 35.52 -30.44 -35.26
C GLY A 10 36.96 -30.75 -35.69
N LYS A 11 37.61 -29.90 -36.51
CA LYS A 11 39.00 -30.12 -36.96
C LYS A 11 40.00 -29.25 -36.19
N LYS A 12 41.16 -29.84 -35.84
CA LYS A 12 42.30 -29.11 -35.24
C LYS A 12 42.88 -28.14 -36.28
N THR A 13 42.60 -26.86 -36.11
CA THR A 13 43.03 -25.79 -36.98
C THR A 13 44.15 -25.02 -36.31
N GLU A 14 45.25 -24.77 -37.03
CA GLU A 14 46.41 -24.05 -36.51
C GLU A 14 46.29 -22.57 -36.83
N CYS A 15 46.40 -21.70 -35.82
CA CYS A 15 46.48 -20.27 -36.02
C CYS A 15 47.77 -19.92 -36.79
N PRO A 16 47.72 -19.38 -38.02
CA PRO A 16 48.94 -19.10 -38.79
C PRO A 16 49.82 -18.02 -38.15
N LYS A 17 49.27 -17.17 -37.27
CA LYS A 17 50.02 -16.10 -36.60
C LYS A 17 50.81 -16.55 -35.38
N CYS A 18 50.29 -17.48 -34.60
CA CYS A 18 50.94 -17.90 -33.33
C CYS A 18 51.14 -19.40 -33.23
N LYS A 19 50.87 -20.16 -34.31
CA LYS A 19 51.05 -21.62 -34.44
C LYS A 19 50.26 -22.46 -33.43
N TYR A 20 49.33 -21.85 -32.69
CA TYR A 20 48.52 -22.56 -31.70
C TYR A 20 47.39 -23.34 -32.39
N ARG A 21 47.30 -24.66 -32.11
CA ARG A 21 46.27 -25.55 -32.66
C ARG A 21 45.08 -25.63 -31.74
N PHE A 22 43.89 -25.37 -32.26
CA PHE A 22 42.63 -25.48 -31.52
C PHE A 22 41.56 -26.17 -32.38
N VAL A 23 40.62 -26.86 -31.75
CA VAL A 23 39.47 -27.48 -32.42
C VAL A 23 38.33 -26.48 -32.45
N VAL A 24 37.70 -26.31 -33.60
CA VAL A 24 36.57 -25.38 -33.73
C VAL A 24 35.29 -26.05 -33.23
N PRO A 25 34.63 -25.53 -32.17
CA PRO A 25 33.42 -26.15 -31.60
C PRO A 25 32.19 -25.92 -32.50
N SER A 26 31.19 -26.81 -32.38
CA SER A 26 29.91 -26.71 -33.09
C SER A 26 28.95 -25.80 -32.30
N PRO A 27 28.12 -24.97 -32.96
CA PRO A 27 27.44 -23.85 -32.29
C PRO A 27 26.20 -24.17 -31.43
N ASP A 28 25.74 -25.41 -31.29
CA ASP A 28 24.39 -25.69 -30.76
C ASP A 28 24.35 -26.72 -29.60
N ASP A 29 25.17 -26.58 -28.55
CA ASP A 29 25.01 -27.38 -27.33
C ASP A 29 25.40 -26.57 -26.08
N ASP A 30 24.42 -25.96 -25.42
CA ASP A 30 24.53 -25.54 -24.01
C ASP A 30 23.26 -26.01 -23.27
N GLY A 31 23.29 -27.28 -22.84
CA GLY A 31 22.39 -27.88 -21.87
C GLY A 31 23.21 -28.57 -20.77
N ASP A 32 22.88 -28.21 -19.51
CA ASP A 32 23.24 -28.76 -18.21
C ASP A 32 24.22 -29.94 -18.09
N GLY A 33 25.18 -29.80 -17.15
CA GLY A 33 26.04 -30.91 -16.72
C GLY A 33 26.75 -30.66 -15.38
N ASP A 34 26.23 -31.30 -14.34
CA ASP A 34 26.83 -31.56 -13.03
C ASP A 34 28.09 -32.46 -13.11
N GLY A 35 28.99 -32.35 -12.11
CA GLY A 35 29.91 -33.43 -11.74
C GLY A 35 31.33 -33.04 -11.25
N GLY A 36 31.62 -33.27 -9.95
CA GLY A 36 32.88 -33.98 -9.58
C GLY A 36 33.85 -33.47 -8.47
N LYS A 37 33.46 -33.59 -7.19
CA LYS A 37 34.14 -34.22 -5.99
C LYS A 37 35.59 -33.92 -5.45
N LYS A 38 35.63 -33.93 -4.08
CA LYS A 38 36.66 -34.27 -3.03
C LYS A 38 37.54 -33.11 -2.48
N GLU A 39 37.84 -32.94 -1.17
CA GLU A 39 37.78 -33.79 0.04
C GLU A 39 37.95 -32.98 1.37
N THR A 40 37.47 -33.56 2.51
CA THR A 40 37.83 -33.36 3.95
C THR A 40 37.34 -32.16 4.80
N GLY A 41 36.77 -32.45 5.99
CA GLY A 41 36.90 -31.57 7.18
C GLY A 41 35.70 -31.37 8.14
N LYS A 42 35.59 -32.23 9.17
CA LYS A 42 35.05 -32.03 10.56
C LYS A 42 33.73 -31.26 10.88
N LYS A 43 32.88 -31.96 11.64
CA LYS A 43 31.68 -31.52 12.38
C LYS A 43 31.97 -30.53 13.52
N GLY A 44 31.09 -29.53 13.66
CA GLY A 44 30.77 -28.84 14.90
C GLY A 44 29.30 -28.43 14.92
N LYS A 45 28.48 -29.10 15.73
CA LYS A 45 27.04 -28.87 15.90
C LYS A 45 26.84 -28.05 17.17
N LYS A 46 26.31 -26.83 17.08
CA LYS A 46 25.84 -26.04 18.23
C LYS A 46 24.41 -25.61 17.94
N GLY A 47 23.48 -26.07 18.79
CA GLY A 47 22.05 -25.75 18.71
C GLY A 47 21.74 -24.33 19.18
N GLY A 48 20.63 -23.79 18.69
CA GLY A 48 20.12 -22.48 19.08
C GLY A 48 18.68 -22.27 18.62
N ASN A 49 17.80 -22.13 19.61
CA ASN A 49 16.38 -21.77 19.66
C ASN A 49 15.62 -21.29 18.41
N THR A 50 14.50 -21.97 18.19
CA THR A 50 13.26 -21.51 17.54
C THR A 50 12.64 -20.33 18.32
N LYS A 51 12.53 -19.13 17.71
CA LYS A 51 11.48 -18.11 17.93
C LYS A 51 11.76 -16.83 17.11
N MET A 52 10.67 -16.21 16.65
CA MET A 52 10.47 -14.84 16.12
C MET A 52 10.60 -14.55 14.60
N LEU A 53 9.41 -14.47 13.99
CA LEU A 53 8.77 -13.29 13.37
C LEU A 53 9.47 -12.47 12.25
N ALA A 54 8.74 -12.42 11.12
CA ALA A 54 8.25 -11.21 10.42
C ALA A 54 8.97 -10.68 9.16
N GLY A 55 8.24 -10.81 8.02
CA GLY A 55 7.98 -9.77 7.00
C GLY A 55 9.10 -9.44 5.99
N VAL A 56 8.88 -8.98 4.75
CA VAL A 56 7.74 -8.38 4.01
C VAL A 56 8.09 -8.40 2.51
N GLY A 57 7.11 -8.46 1.58
CA GLY A 57 7.07 -7.56 0.40
C GLY A 57 6.45 -8.07 -0.92
N VAL A 58 5.22 -7.60 -1.23
CA VAL A 58 4.50 -7.70 -2.52
C VAL A 58 3.40 -6.59 -2.68
N GLY A 59 3.81 -5.33 -2.55
CA GLY A 59 3.23 -4.17 -3.27
C GLY A 59 1.80 -3.67 -3.05
N VAL A 60 0.90 -3.87 -4.01
CA VAL A 60 -0.29 -3.00 -4.14
C VAL A 60 -1.58 -3.76 -4.36
N ALA A 61 -1.64 -4.75 -5.25
CA ALA A 61 -2.89 -5.50 -5.43
C ALA A 61 -2.96 -6.74 -4.54
N ALA A 62 -1.86 -7.49 -4.42
CA ALA A 62 -1.73 -8.52 -3.41
C ALA A 62 -1.63 -7.93 -1.99
N ILE A 63 -1.28 -6.65 -1.82
CA ILE A 63 -1.31 -5.90 -0.55
C ILE A 63 -2.62 -5.13 -0.33
N VAL A 64 -3.51 -5.01 -1.32
CA VAL A 64 -4.91 -4.64 -1.09
C VAL A 64 -5.74 -5.90 -0.81
N ALA A 65 -5.42 -7.04 -1.43
CA ALA A 65 -5.93 -8.37 -1.08
C ALA A 65 -5.47 -8.82 0.30
N LEU A 66 -4.16 -8.84 0.52
CA LEU A 66 -3.56 -8.98 1.84
C LEU A 66 -3.77 -7.74 2.66
N GLY A 67 -4.19 -6.59 2.16
CA GLY A 67 -4.45 -5.41 2.99
C GLY A 67 -5.80 -5.53 3.66
N LEU A 68 -6.82 -5.82 2.88
CA LEU A 68 -8.14 -6.19 3.37
C LEU A 68 -8.04 -7.50 4.16
N ALA A 69 -7.41 -8.55 3.64
CA ALA A 69 -7.19 -9.78 4.41
C ALA A 69 -6.30 -9.56 5.63
N TYR A 70 -5.19 -8.82 5.63
CA TYR A 70 -4.36 -8.54 6.84
C TYR A 70 -5.09 -7.67 7.85
N VAL A 71 -5.83 -6.66 7.38
CA VAL A 71 -6.78 -5.87 8.18
C VAL A 71 -7.81 -6.82 8.78
N PHE A 72 -8.25 -7.88 8.10
CA PHE A 72 -9.15 -8.89 8.67
C PHE A 72 -8.44 -9.95 9.53
N VAL A 73 -7.20 -10.34 9.26
CA VAL A 73 -6.65 -11.65 9.65
C VAL A 73 -5.53 -11.55 10.69
N PHE A 74 -4.68 -10.52 10.65
CA PHE A 74 -3.39 -10.52 11.38
C PHE A 74 -3.17 -9.32 12.32
N SER A 75 -4.20 -8.50 12.56
CA SER A 75 -4.14 -7.38 13.52
C SER A 75 -4.75 -7.70 14.90
N GLY A 76 -4.98 -8.98 15.21
CA GLY A 76 -5.57 -9.41 16.49
C GLY A 76 -4.52 -9.96 17.45
N ASP A 77 -4.57 -9.52 18.71
CA ASP A 77 -3.94 -10.19 19.84
C ASP A 77 -4.44 -11.63 19.92
N SER A 78 -3.56 -12.61 19.82
CA SER A 78 -3.89 -13.97 20.25
C SER A 78 -3.84 -14.00 21.78
N PRO A 79 -4.95 -14.28 22.51
CA PRO A 79 -4.85 -14.54 23.93
C PRO A 79 -3.99 -15.79 24.14
N ALA A 80 -2.96 -15.67 24.98
CA ALA A 80 -2.21 -16.84 25.45
C ALA A 80 -3.19 -17.83 26.11
N PRO A 81 -3.00 -19.16 25.95
CA PRO A 81 -3.91 -20.14 26.53
C PRO A 81 -3.81 -20.14 28.05
N THR A 82 -4.77 -19.50 28.73
CA THR A 82 -4.95 -19.64 30.17
C THR A 82 -5.60 -20.98 30.48
N LYS A 83 -4.90 -21.80 31.27
CA LYS A 83 -5.42 -23.03 31.88
C LYS A 83 -6.71 -22.73 32.68
N PRO A 84 -7.69 -23.64 32.71
CA PRO A 84 -8.88 -23.48 33.55
C PRO A 84 -8.51 -23.69 35.03
N GLY A 85 -8.56 -22.63 35.81
CA GLY A 85 -8.51 -22.67 37.28
C GLY A 85 -9.91 -22.94 37.82
N GLY A 86 -10.03 -23.96 38.67
CA GLY A 86 -11.28 -24.48 39.20
C GLY A 86 -12.10 -23.47 40.00
N GLN A 87 -13.42 -23.56 39.82
CA GLN A 87 -14.43 -22.98 40.70
C GLN A 87 -14.37 -23.65 42.07
N THR A 88 -14.13 -22.87 43.12
CA THR A 88 -14.58 -23.17 44.48
C THR A 88 -15.71 -22.21 44.84
N GLY A 89 -16.88 -22.79 45.10
CA GLY A 89 -18.09 -22.07 45.46
C GLY A 89 -18.02 -21.48 46.87
N GLY A 90 -18.61 -20.30 47.02
CA GLY A 90 -18.93 -19.67 48.29
C GLY A 90 -20.27 -18.97 48.16
N GLN A 91 -21.32 -19.57 48.71
CA GLN A 91 -22.66 -19.00 48.85
C GLN A 91 -22.65 -17.85 49.87
N THR A 92 -23.42 -16.78 49.61
CA THR A 92 -24.06 -15.94 50.66
C THR A 92 -25.33 -15.26 50.09
N PRO A 93 -26.29 -14.85 50.95
CA PRO A 93 -27.75 -15.00 50.74
C PRO A 93 -28.48 -13.71 50.27
N PRO A 94 -29.80 -13.78 49.95
CA PRO A 94 -30.53 -12.67 49.35
C PRO A 94 -31.07 -11.70 50.41
N MET A 95 -30.99 -10.39 50.15
CA MET A 95 -31.74 -9.39 50.90
C MET A 95 -32.55 -8.47 49.98
N ALA A 96 -33.86 -8.68 50.06
CA ALA A 96 -34.94 -7.73 50.28
C ALA A 96 -34.87 -6.33 49.64
N SER A 97 -35.89 -6.05 48.84
CA SER A 97 -36.31 -4.73 48.41
C SER A 97 -37.10 -4.01 49.51
N SER A 98 -36.83 -2.73 49.75
CA SER A 98 -37.82 -1.80 50.31
C SER A 98 -37.49 -0.33 49.96
N GLY A 99 -38.41 0.26 49.18
CA GLY A 99 -39.08 1.54 49.40
C GLY A 99 -38.29 2.83 49.69
N GLY A 100 -38.62 3.87 48.92
CA GLY A 100 -38.78 5.22 49.46
C GLY A 100 -38.25 6.35 48.58
N GLN A 101 -39.05 6.83 47.63
CA GLN A 101 -38.80 8.06 46.88
C GLN A 101 -40.00 9.01 47.11
N PRO A 102 -39.81 10.23 47.65
CA PRO A 102 -40.85 11.24 47.65
C PRO A 102 -40.68 12.17 46.45
N GLY A 103 -41.74 12.29 45.65
CA GLY A 103 -41.86 13.29 44.60
C GLY A 103 -42.39 14.62 45.11
N ALA A 104 -42.10 15.69 44.38
CA ALA A 104 -43.01 16.82 44.17
C ALA A 104 -42.54 17.62 42.95
N ASN A 105 -43.36 17.57 41.90
CA ASN A 105 -43.39 18.51 40.79
C ASN A 105 -44.58 19.46 41.08
N PRO A 106 -44.54 20.75 40.68
CA PRO A 106 -45.42 21.09 39.56
C PRO A 106 -44.89 22.25 38.70
N LEU A 107 -45.15 22.21 37.39
CA LEU A 107 -45.93 23.26 36.70
C LEU A 107 -46.25 22.86 35.26
N ALA A 108 -47.54 23.00 34.95
CA ALA A 108 -48.20 22.62 33.72
C ALA A 108 -47.88 23.58 32.56
N GLY A 109 -47.63 23.02 31.38
CA GLY A 109 -47.68 23.75 30.11
C GLY A 109 -49.09 23.70 29.51
N PRO A 110 -49.54 24.75 28.81
CA PRO A 110 -50.77 24.66 28.05
C PRO A 110 -50.52 24.40 26.57
N GLY A 111 -51.37 23.54 26.00
CA GLY A 111 -52.16 23.93 24.83
C GLY A 111 -51.56 23.64 23.46
N GLN A 112 -51.89 22.45 22.96
CA GLN A 112 -51.85 22.10 21.55
C GLN A 112 -53.09 22.70 20.86
N MET A 113 -52.89 23.54 19.83
CA MET A 113 -53.89 23.83 18.79
C MET A 113 -53.18 23.90 17.43
N GLY A 114 -53.78 23.27 16.43
CA GLY A 114 -53.18 23.01 15.12
C GLY A 114 -53.48 24.06 14.06
N GLY A 115 -53.01 23.74 12.84
CA GLY A 115 -53.55 24.21 11.57
C GLY A 115 -53.20 25.64 11.17
N GLY A 116 -52.34 25.80 10.16
CA GLY A 116 -52.24 27.07 9.43
C GLY A 116 -50.97 27.20 8.60
N ALA A 117 -51.09 26.90 7.31
CA ALA A 117 -50.11 27.29 6.31
C ALA A 117 -50.01 28.82 6.23
N LEU A 118 -48.79 29.37 6.18
CA LEU A 118 -48.57 30.76 5.82
C LEU A 118 -47.47 30.87 4.75
N THR A 119 -47.95 31.39 3.64
CA THR A 119 -47.32 31.81 2.40
C THR A 119 -46.34 32.97 2.61
N GLY A 120 -45.18 32.91 1.95
CA GLY A 120 -44.26 34.04 1.85
C GLY A 120 -44.84 35.18 0.98
N PRO A 121 -44.50 36.45 1.26
CA PRO A 121 -45.11 37.59 0.59
C PRO A 121 -44.57 37.77 -0.83
N GLY A 122 -45.51 37.97 -1.75
CA GLY A 122 -45.30 38.11 -3.18
C GLY A 122 -44.83 39.49 -3.63
N ASN A 123 -44.24 39.48 -4.83
CA ASN A 123 -43.87 40.61 -5.66
C ASN A 123 -45.08 41.25 -6.37
N ALA A 124 -44.92 42.55 -6.69
CA ALA A 124 -45.36 43.30 -7.90
C ALA A 124 -46.03 44.66 -7.55
N PRO A 125 -46.12 45.67 -8.44
CA PRO A 125 -45.48 45.87 -9.77
C PRO A 125 -44.86 47.28 -10.02
N ASP A 126 -44.11 47.35 -11.12
CA ASP A 126 -43.77 48.45 -12.06
C ASP A 126 -43.97 49.95 -11.74
N GLY A 127 -42.89 50.71 -12.03
CA GLY A 127 -42.89 52.17 -12.21
C GLY A 127 -41.65 52.68 -12.95
N ASN A 128 -41.80 52.93 -14.25
CA ASN A 128 -40.95 53.59 -15.26
C ASN A 128 -40.41 54.98 -14.73
N VAL A 129 -39.25 55.58 -15.04
CA VAL A 129 -38.64 56.06 -16.32
C VAL A 129 -37.14 56.53 -16.07
N PRO A 130 -36.36 57.21 -16.96
CA PRO A 130 -35.21 56.64 -17.68
C PRO A 130 -33.83 57.35 -17.48
N GLY A 131 -32.77 56.69 -17.97
CA GLY A 131 -31.68 57.39 -18.67
C GLY A 131 -30.34 57.59 -17.93
N ALA A 132 -29.35 56.78 -18.27
CA ALA A 132 -27.96 57.24 -18.46
C ALA A 132 -27.19 56.21 -19.29
N VAL A 133 -26.69 56.67 -20.43
CA VAL A 133 -25.84 55.93 -21.37
C VAL A 133 -24.50 55.61 -20.70
N GLN A 134 -24.07 54.35 -20.74
CA GLN A 134 -22.67 53.97 -20.48
C GLN A 134 -22.08 53.27 -21.72
N PRO A 135 -20.84 53.62 -22.11
CA PRO A 135 -20.23 53.18 -23.36
C PRO A 135 -19.76 51.73 -23.28
N GLY A 136 -19.96 51.01 -24.38
CA GLY A 136 -19.63 49.60 -24.53
C GLY A 136 -18.15 49.29 -24.29
N GLY A 137 -17.89 48.57 -23.20
CA GLY A 137 -16.72 47.72 -23.05
C GLY A 137 -17.14 46.28 -23.28
N ALA A 138 -16.67 45.67 -24.37
CA ALA A 138 -16.93 44.27 -24.65
C ALA A 138 -16.38 43.38 -23.51
N SER A 139 -17.28 42.78 -22.73
CA SER A 139 -16.92 41.66 -21.86
C SER A 139 -16.37 40.52 -22.73
N PRO A 140 -15.31 39.81 -22.32
CA PRO A 140 -14.84 38.64 -23.04
C PRO A 140 -15.99 37.64 -23.14
N LYS A 141 -16.31 37.21 -24.38
CA LYS A 141 -17.37 36.23 -24.63
C LYS A 141 -17.06 34.96 -23.83
N PRO A 142 -18.02 34.40 -23.06
CA PRO A 142 -17.87 33.10 -22.44
C PRO A 142 -17.53 32.06 -23.51
N VAL A 143 -16.49 31.26 -23.27
CA VAL A 143 -16.18 30.10 -24.11
C VAL A 143 -17.41 29.19 -24.10
N GLN A 144 -18.04 29.00 -25.27
CA GLN A 144 -19.17 28.09 -25.41
C GLN A 144 -18.67 26.67 -25.15
N ILE A 145 -19.00 26.13 -23.99
CA ILE A 145 -18.79 24.72 -23.67
C ILE A 145 -19.80 23.92 -24.51
N ALA A 146 -19.30 23.19 -25.52
CA ALA A 146 -20.16 22.42 -26.42
C ALA A 146 -20.98 21.37 -25.66
N SER A 147 -22.31 21.47 -25.73
CA SER A 147 -23.26 20.49 -25.20
C SER A 147 -23.40 19.30 -26.18
N GLY A 148 -22.36 18.47 -26.25
CA GLY A 148 -22.37 17.20 -26.99
C GLY A 148 -22.88 16.02 -26.13
N PRO A 149 -23.17 14.85 -26.74
CA PRO A 149 -23.44 13.62 -25.99
C PRO A 149 -22.31 13.37 -24.97
N THR A 150 -22.68 12.96 -23.75
CA THR A 150 -21.73 12.73 -22.66
C THR A 150 -20.68 11.73 -23.11
N LYS A 151 -19.46 12.23 -23.33
CA LYS A 151 -18.33 11.41 -23.75
C LYS A 151 -18.03 10.38 -22.67
N ASP A 152 -17.77 9.15 -23.10
CA ASP A 152 -17.30 8.10 -22.21
C ASP A 152 -16.00 8.56 -21.55
N LEU A 153 -16.04 8.61 -20.23
CA LEU A 153 -14.99 9.12 -19.37
C LEU A 153 -13.72 8.28 -19.46
N THR A 154 -13.88 6.97 -19.66
CA THR A 154 -12.78 6.00 -19.73
C THR A 154 -11.88 6.23 -20.95
N ASN A 155 -12.39 6.93 -21.96
CA ASN A 155 -11.68 7.30 -23.18
C ASN A 155 -10.98 8.67 -23.09
N LEU A 156 -11.01 9.35 -21.93
CA LEU A 156 -10.28 10.60 -21.67
C LEU A 156 -8.97 10.37 -20.90
N LEU A 157 -8.48 9.12 -20.89
CA LEU A 157 -7.19 8.76 -20.30
C LEU A 157 -6.05 8.99 -21.31
N PRO A 158 -4.90 9.55 -20.89
CA PRO A 158 -3.73 9.69 -21.75
C PRO A 158 -3.23 8.34 -22.28
N ASN A 159 -2.69 8.33 -23.49
CA ASN A 159 -2.26 7.09 -24.16
C ASN A 159 -1.18 6.32 -23.38
N GLU A 160 -0.33 7.03 -22.63
CA GLU A 160 0.75 6.44 -21.83
C GLU A 160 0.29 6.00 -20.42
N THR A 161 -1.02 5.82 -20.20
CA THR A 161 -1.55 5.36 -18.91
C THR A 161 -1.05 3.95 -18.58
N VAL A 162 -0.40 3.81 -17.42
CA VAL A 162 0.13 2.54 -16.89
C VAL A 162 -0.60 2.06 -15.63
N ALA A 163 -1.44 2.89 -15.03
CA ALA A 163 -2.34 2.49 -13.94
C ALA A 163 -3.62 3.32 -13.97
N VAL A 164 -4.74 2.73 -13.58
CA VAL A 164 -6.06 3.38 -13.49
C VAL A 164 -6.69 3.02 -12.15
N TYR A 165 -7.26 4.02 -11.49
CA TYR A 165 -8.10 3.94 -10.32
C TYR A 165 -9.44 4.59 -10.69
N ARG A 166 -10.56 3.94 -10.39
CA ARG A 166 -11.89 4.48 -10.63
C ARG A 166 -12.71 4.31 -9.36
N VAL A 167 -13.36 5.39 -8.93
CA VAL A 167 -14.30 5.39 -7.79
C VAL A 167 -15.62 5.94 -8.30
N ASN A 168 -16.67 5.11 -8.23
CA ASN A 168 -18.02 5.53 -8.57
C ASN A 168 -18.74 5.87 -7.25
N PHE A 169 -18.98 7.16 -6.98
CA PHE A 169 -19.45 7.62 -5.67
C PHE A 169 -20.87 7.19 -5.34
N GLU A 170 -21.72 7.01 -6.35
CA GLU A 170 -23.09 6.54 -6.16
C GLU A 170 -23.11 5.04 -5.79
N PRO A 171 -22.50 4.12 -6.56
CA PRO A 171 -22.26 2.76 -6.10
C PRO A 171 -21.50 2.67 -4.78
N LEU A 172 -20.54 3.54 -4.51
CA LEU A 172 -19.84 3.57 -3.21
C LEU A 172 -20.80 3.94 -2.08
N ALA A 173 -21.67 4.93 -2.26
CA ALA A 173 -22.67 5.33 -1.26
C ALA A 173 -23.72 4.25 -1.01
N HIS A 174 -24.16 3.53 -2.06
CA HIS A 174 -25.21 2.51 -1.99
C HIS A 174 -24.70 1.12 -1.60
N ASN A 175 -23.63 0.66 -2.26
CA ASN A 175 -23.11 -0.70 -2.12
C ASN A 175 -21.97 -0.79 -1.09
N ALA A 176 -21.36 0.36 -0.73
CA ALA A 176 -20.21 0.44 0.16
C ALA A 176 -20.32 1.54 1.24
N THR A 177 -21.54 1.78 1.76
CA THR A 177 -21.85 2.90 2.66
C THR A 177 -20.86 3.09 3.83
N PRO A 178 -20.37 2.02 4.50
CA PRO A 178 -19.39 2.19 5.57
C PRO A 178 -18.07 2.80 5.08
N ILE A 179 -17.60 2.41 3.91
CA ILE A 179 -16.39 2.97 3.28
C ILE A 179 -16.67 4.40 2.83
N TYR A 180 -17.82 4.65 2.20
CA TYR A 180 -18.24 6.00 1.80
C TYR A 180 -18.22 6.98 2.98
N ASN A 181 -18.83 6.60 4.10
CA ASN A 181 -18.90 7.45 5.29
C ASN A 181 -17.53 7.64 5.96
N ALA A 182 -16.66 6.64 5.89
CA ALA A 182 -15.33 6.70 6.47
C ALA A 182 -14.35 7.57 5.65
N ILE A 183 -14.45 7.53 4.32
CA ILE A 183 -13.59 8.31 3.41
C ILE A 183 -14.13 9.74 3.21
N LEU A 184 -15.44 9.90 3.02
CA LEU A 184 -16.11 11.18 2.85
C LEU A 184 -16.85 11.61 4.12
N ASP A 185 -16.14 11.62 5.24
CA ASP A 185 -16.69 12.21 6.45
C ASP A 185 -16.79 13.75 6.34
N LYS A 186 -17.43 14.38 7.33
CA LYS A 186 -17.60 15.84 7.34
C LYS A 186 -16.29 16.60 7.16
N SER A 187 -15.20 16.14 7.77
CA SER A 187 -13.92 16.84 7.69
C SER A 187 -13.27 16.72 6.32
N ILE A 188 -13.31 15.55 5.68
CA ILE A 188 -12.82 15.40 4.30
C ILE A 188 -13.72 16.19 3.34
N ARG A 189 -15.05 16.18 3.52
CA ARG A 189 -15.97 17.00 2.72
C ARG A 189 -15.69 18.48 2.88
N ASP A 190 -15.51 18.98 4.08
CA ASP A 190 -15.20 20.39 4.33
C ASP A 190 -13.86 20.78 3.65
N MET A 191 -12.85 19.93 3.76
CA MET A 191 -11.55 20.13 3.10
C MET A 191 -11.66 20.12 1.57
N PHE A 192 -12.39 19.15 1.02
CA PHE A 192 -12.67 19.04 -0.41
C PHE A 192 -13.44 20.27 -0.90
N ASN A 193 -14.56 20.61 -0.27
CA ASN A 193 -15.45 21.72 -0.65
C ASN A 193 -14.73 23.08 -0.54
N GLY A 194 -13.82 23.21 0.41
CA GLY A 194 -12.96 24.39 0.57
C GLY A 194 -11.90 24.52 -0.53
N SER A 195 -11.42 23.38 -1.05
CA SER A 195 -10.26 23.35 -1.97
C SER A 195 -10.64 23.15 -3.44
N MET A 196 -11.87 22.67 -3.71
CA MET A 196 -12.38 22.32 -5.03
C MET A 196 -13.51 23.29 -5.45
N PRO A 197 -13.74 23.45 -6.76
CA PRO A 197 -14.76 24.36 -7.28
C PRO A 197 -16.19 23.81 -7.22
N PHE A 198 -16.35 22.55 -6.84
CA PHE A 198 -17.61 21.84 -6.66
C PHE A 198 -17.59 21.08 -5.33
N SER A 199 -18.76 20.65 -4.85
CA SER A 199 -18.83 19.87 -3.60
C SER A 199 -18.51 18.39 -3.81
N ALA A 200 -18.08 17.71 -2.75
CA ALA A 200 -17.83 16.27 -2.78
C ALA A 200 -19.07 15.48 -3.21
N ASP A 201 -20.26 15.89 -2.75
CA ASP A 201 -21.54 15.24 -3.07
C ASP A 201 -21.96 15.43 -4.54
N GLN A 202 -21.40 16.43 -5.23
CA GLN A 202 -21.58 16.66 -6.67
C GLN A 202 -20.69 15.74 -7.52
N VAL A 203 -19.69 15.05 -6.96
CA VAL A 203 -18.85 14.14 -7.74
C VAL A 203 -19.63 12.84 -7.99
N SER A 204 -19.79 12.46 -9.26
CA SER A 204 -20.37 11.17 -9.63
C SER A 204 -19.29 10.10 -9.79
N VAL A 205 -18.22 10.42 -10.51
CA VAL A 205 -17.09 9.53 -10.78
C VAL A 205 -15.79 10.28 -10.59
N TYR A 206 -14.84 9.67 -9.88
CA TYR A 206 -13.44 10.09 -9.89
C TYR A 206 -12.60 9.01 -10.55
N MET A 207 -11.75 9.40 -11.50
CA MET A 207 -10.76 8.54 -12.12
C MET A 207 -9.38 9.13 -11.90
N HIS A 208 -8.43 8.31 -11.47
CA HIS A 208 -7.02 8.68 -11.37
C HIS A 208 -6.21 7.73 -12.23
N ALA A 209 -5.24 8.26 -12.95
CA ALA A 209 -4.30 7.50 -13.75
C ALA A 209 -2.86 7.88 -13.41
N ASN A 210 -1.96 6.91 -13.52
CA ASN A 210 -0.54 7.16 -13.55
C ASN A 210 -0.07 7.05 -15.00
N VAL A 211 0.63 8.07 -15.48
CA VAL A 211 0.97 8.25 -16.89
C VAL A 211 2.48 8.19 -17.07
N GLY A 212 2.92 7.42 -18.06
CA GLY A 212 4.33 7.28 -18.42
C GLY A 212 5.16 6.47 -17.41
N PRO A 213 6.47 6.33 -17.67
CA PRO A 213 7.39 5.57 -16.82
C PRO A 213 7.59 6.20 -15.44
N ASP A 214 7.50 7.52 -15.35
CA ASP A 214 7.61 8.27 -14.09
C ASP A 214 6.30 8.26 -13.27
N ARG A 215 5.26 7.58 -13.78
CA ARG A 215 3.95 7.42 -13.14
C ARG A 215 3.35 8.76 -12.69
N GLU A 216 3.39 9.75 -13.58
CA GLU A 216 2.88 11.08 -13.29
C GLU A 216 1.35 11.06 -13.07
N PRO A 217 0.83 11.78 -12.07
CA PRO A 217 -0.59 11.73 -11.74
C PRO A 217 -1.44 12.46 -12.79
N TYR A 218 -2.57 11.86 -13.13
CA TYR A 218 -3.63 12.42 -13.97
C TYR A 218 -4.99 12.07 -13.38
N GLY A 219 -5.65 13.05 -12.76
CA GLY A 219 -6.97 12.94 -12.18
C GLY A 219 -8.05 13.50 -13.09
N LEU A 220 -9.22 12.92 -12.99
CA LEU A 220 -10.41 13.31 -13.72
C LEU A 220 -11.61 13.22 -12.77
N PHE A 221 -12.46 14.24 -12.79
CA PHE A 221 -13.72 14.28 -12.05
C PHE A 221 -14.88 14.45 -13.02
N ARG A 222 -15.88 13.58 -12.91
CA ARG A 222 -17.22 13.80 -13.46
C ARG A 222 -18.12 14.31 -12.35
N THR A 223 -18.83 15.40 -12.62
CA THR A 223 -19.78 16.01 -11.70
C THR A 223 -21.23 15.75 -12.15
N LYS A 224 -22.16 15.74 -11.20
CA LYS A 224 -23.61 15.58 -11.40
C LYS A 224 -24.26 16.84 -11.98
N SER A 225 -23.60 17.99 -11.86
CA SER A 225 -24.11 19.29 -12.29
C SER A 225 -23.00 20.08 -12.98
N PRO A 226 -23.33 20.99 -13.91
CA PRO A 226 -22.34 21.80 -14.58
C PRO A 226 -21.41 22.57 -13.62
N ILE A 227 -20.12 22.62 -13.94
CA ILE A 227 -19.08 23.34 -13.22
C ILE A 227 -19.08 24.79 -13.69
N ASP A 228 -19.19 25.75 -12.76
CA ASP A 228 -19.06 27.17 -13.07
C ASP A 228 -17.57 27.55 -13.23
N PRO A 229 -17.09 27.90 -14.43
CA PRO A 229 -15.69 28.28 -14.64
C PRO A 229 -15.26 29.47 -13.79
N ASN A 230 -16.17 30.40 -13.48
CA ASN A 230 -15.85 31.56 -12.65
C ASN A 230 -15.57 31.18 -11.19
N VAL A 231 -16.22 30.11 -10.69
CA VAL A 231 -15.90 29.56 -9.36
C VAL A 231 -14.55 28.86 -9.39
N VAL A 232 -14.22 28.16 -10.48
CA VAL A 232 -12.90 27.53 -10.68
C VAL A 232 -11.78 28.58 -10.63
N TYR A 233 -11.89 29.67 -11.39
CA TYR A 233 -10.91 30.75 -11.39
C TYR A 233 -10.72 31.37 -10.02
N ARG A 234 -11.82 31.68 -9.32
CA ARG A 234 -11.77 32.34 -8.01
C ARG A 234 -11.20 31.43 -6.92
N LYS A 235 -11.62 30.17 -6.84
CA LYS A 235 -11.21 29.27 -5.75
C LYS A 235 -9.80 28.71 -5.92
N MET A 236 -9.36 28.43 -7.16
CA MET A 236 -8.12 27.69 -7.39
C MET A 236 -6.90 28.57 -7.66
N LYS A 237 -7.04 29.90 -7.60
CA LYS A 237 -5.94 30.87 -7.83
C LYS A 237 -5.15 30.55 -9.10
N LEU A 238 -5.89 30.38 -10.19
CA LEU A 238 -5.34 29.94 -11.47
C LEU A 238 -4.58 31.07 -12.16
N ASP A 239 -3.46 30.73 -12.78
CA ASP A 239 -2.75 31.63 -13.69
C ASP A 239 -3.57 31.91 -14.96
N LYS A 240 -3.09 32.84 -15.80
CA LYS A 240 -3.70 33.09 -17.11
C LYS A 240 -3.74 31.80 -17.93
N PRO A 241 -4.87 31.47 -18.58
CA PRO A 241 -4.99 30.26 -19.37
C PRO A 241 -4.00 30.24 -20.52
N ARG A 242 -3.48 29.06 -20.82
CA ARG A 242 -2.90 28.73 -22.12
C ARG A 242 -3.89 27.87 -22.89
N THR A 243 -4.36 28.35 -24.03
CA THR A 243 -5.30 27.59 -24.86
C THR A 243 -4.54 26.59 -25.75
N ILE A 244 -4.89 25.31 -25.66
CA ILE A 244 -4.37 24.21 -26.49
C ILE A 244 -5.55 23.54 -27.19
N LYS A 245 -5.54 23.54 -28.53
CA LYS A 245 -6.65 22.99 -29.36
C LYS A 245 -8.05 23.48 -28.92
N GLY A 246 -8.16 24.77 -28.59
CA GLY A 246 -9.42 25.39 -28.16
C GLY A 246 -9.86 25.06 -26.72
N ARG A 247 -8.97 24.48 -25.90
CA ARG A 247 -9.21 24.17 -24.49
C ARG A 247 -8.24 24.93 -23.61
N ASP A 248 -8.75 25.53 -22.55
CA ASP A 248 -7.93 26.31 -21.65
C ASP A 248 -7.26 25.43 -20.60
N LEU A 249 -5.93 25.51 -20.57
CA LEU A 249 -5.07 24.88 -19.58
C LEU A 249 -4.61 25.93 -18.57
N PHE A 250 -4.87 25.67 -17.29
CA PHE A 250 -4.54 26.56 -16.19
C PHE A 250 -3.45 25.95 -15.33
N LEU A 251 -2.42 26.71 -14.98
CA LEU A 251 -1.43 26.27 -13.99
C LEU A 251 -1.94 26.56 -12.58
N VAL A 252 -1.74 25.60 -11.69
CA VAL A 252 -2.07 25.70 -10.27
C VAL A 252 -0.83 26.20 -9.55
N GLN A 253 -0.92 27.38 -8.94
CA GLN A 253 0.20 27.91 -8.16
C GLN A 253 0.49 27.05 -6.92
N SER A 254 -0.57 26.62 -6.22
CA SER A 254 -0.51 25.69 -5.09
C SER A 254 -1.93 25.28 -4.69
N ASN A 255 -2.16 24.00 -4.42
CA ASN A 255 -3.39 23.55 -3.79
C ASN A 255 -3.07 22.42 -2.81
N GLY A 256 -3.01 22.75 -1.53
CA GLY A 256 -2.63 21.82 -0.47
C GLY A 256 -3.47 20.55 -0.46
N PHE A 257 -4.77 20.63 -0.79
CA PHE A 257 -5.64 19.45 -0.89
C PHE A 257 -5.19 18.49 -1.99
N ILE A 258 -4.97 19.01 -3.20
CA ILE A 258 -4.55 18.19 -4.33
C ILE A 258 -3.17 17.59 -4.08
N ASP A 259 -2.23 18.37 -3.54
CA ASP A 259 -0.90 17.90 -3.22
C ASP A 259 -0.95 16.80 -2.15
N GLY A 260 -1.77 16.99 -1.11
CA GLY A 260 -1.93 16.02 -0.05
C GLY A 260 -2.66 14.76 -0.49
N VAL A 261 -3.67 14.86 -1.35
CA VAL A 261 -4.33 13.68 -1.98
C VAL A 261 -3.35 12.92 -2.86
N SER A 262 -2.62 13.63 -3.74
CA SER A 262 -1.63 13.03 -4.65
C SER A 262 -0.56 12.27 -3.87
N ARG A 263 -0.03 12.89 -2.81
CA ARG A 263 0.95 12.24 -1.91
C ARG A 263 0.33 11.09 -1.12
N ALA A 264 -0.86 11.24 -0.56
CA ALA A 264 -1.53 10.22 0.25
C ALA A 264 -1.95 8.98 -0.56
N LEU A 265 -2.33 9.16 -1.83
CA LEU A 265 -2.72 8.09 -2.75
C LEU A 265 -1.57 7.57 -3.61
N SER A 266 -0.37 8.14 -3.49
CA SER A 266 0.80 7.62 -4.18
C SER A 266 1.01 6.14 -3.84
N THR A 267 1.52 5.37 -4.80
CA THR A 267 1.81 3.93 -4.61
C THR A 267 2.64 3.69 -3.35
N ARG A 268 3.61 4.57 -3.08
CA ARG A 268 4.45 4.52 -1.89
C ARG A 268 3.63 4.73 -0.60
N SER A 269 2.78 5.75 -0.56
CA SER A 269 1.92 5.99 0.61
C SER A 269 0.96 4.82 0.85
N LEU A 270 0.36 4.26 -0.19
CA LEU A 270 -0.50 3.08 -0.07
C LEU A 270 0.25 1.86 0.46
N ILE A 271 1.46 1.58 -0.05
CA ILE A 271 2.30 0.49 0.46
C ILE A 271 2.66 0.72 1.95
N SER A 272 2.95 1.96 2.36
CA SER A 272 3.30 2.24 3.76
C SER A 272 2.12 2.07 4.74
N LEU A 273 0.87 2.05 4.27
CA LEU A 273 -0.29 1.73 5.12
C LEU A 273 -0.26 0.28 5.61
N THR A 274 0.54 -0.58 4.97
CA THR A 274 0.52 -2.02 5.22
C THR A 274 1.65 -2.43 6.17
N GLY A 275 2.24 -1.46 6.86
CA GLY A 275 3.39 -1.64 7.74
C GLY A 275 4.70 -1.91 7.00
N ALA A 276 4.69 -1.93 5.66
CA ALA A 276 5.89 -2.16 4.87
C ALA A 276 6.85 -0.96 5.00
N LYS A 277 8.04 -1.22 5.55
CA LYS A 277 9.14 -0.24 5.56
C LYS A 277 9.64 -0.06 4.13
N LEU A 278 9.22 1.02 3.49
CA LEU A 278 9.75 1.39 2.18
C LEU A 278 11.11 2.06 2.37
N PRO A 279 12.10 1.77 1.51
CA PRO A 279 13.37 2.50 1.52
C PRO A 279 13.07 3.99 1.40
N PRO A 280 13.72 4.89 2.16
CA PRO A 280 13.41 6.32 2.19
C PRO A 280 13.34 6.90 0.77
N GLU A 281 12.42 7.84 0.55
CA GLU A 281 12.28 8.47 -0.75
C GLU A 281 13.61 9.16 -1.08
N PRO A 282 14.18 8.98 -2.28
CA PRO A 282 15.35 9.73 -2.66
C PRO A 282 15.00 11.20 -2.46
N LYS A 283 15.77 11.90 -1.61
CA LYS A 283 15.55 13.32 -1.35
C LYS A 283 15.46 14.01 -2.72
N PRO A 284 14.41 14.79 -3.00
CA PRO A 284 14.32 15.48 -4.27
C PRO A 284 15.64 16.21 -4.47
N THR A 285 16.37 15.85 -5.53
CA THR A 285 17.61 16.53 -5.87
C THR A 285 17.24 18.00 -6.03
N THR A 286 17.94 18.90 -5.33
CA THR A 286 17.64 20.34 -5.29
C THR A 286 17.58 21.03 -6.65
N THR A 287 17.89 20.30 -7.73
CA THR A 287 17.89 20.73 -9.12
C THR A 287 16.69 20.25 -9.94
N ALA A 288 15.87 19.31 -9.45
CA ALA A 288 14.68 18.87 -10.18
C ALA A 288 13.59 19.94 -10.01
N PRO A 289 13.13 20.61 -11.08
CA PRO A 289 12.10 21.62 -10.98
C PRO A 289 10.83 21.00 -10.37
N GLU A 290 10.20 21.73 -9.46
CA GLU A 290 8.93 21.31 -8.86
C GLU A 290 7.91 21.06 -9.98
N LYS A 291 7.33 19.85 -9.98
CA LYS A 291 6.35 19.48 -11.00
C LYS A 291 5.08 20.29 -10.78
N LYS A 292 4.84 21.27 -11.64
CA LYS A 292 3.63 22.07 -11.61
C LYS A 292 2.42 21.22 -11.98
N LEU A 293 1.31 21.47 -11.28
CA LEU A 293 0.02 20.90 -11.62
C LEU A 293 -0.73 21.82 -12.58
N ALA A 294 -1.49 21.23 -13.49
CA ALA A 294 -2.32 21.93 -14.43
C ALA A 294 -3.74 21.36 -14.45
N ILE A 295 -4.71 22.22 -14.73
CA ILE A 295 -6.14 21.94 -14.71
C ILE A 295 -6.76 22.31 -16.07
N CYS A 296 -7.73 21.51 -16.51
CA CYS A 296 -8.56 21.82 -17.67
C CYS A 296 -10.02 21.51 -17.37
N ILE A 297 -10.91 22.48 -17.60
CA ILE A 297 -12.35 22.22 -17.66
C ILE A 297 -12.64 21.65 -19.05
N TYR A 298 -12.75 20.34 -19.14
CA TYR A 298 -12.84 19.65 -20.44
C TYR A 298 -14.24 19.78 -21.05
N ASP A 299 -15.28 19.65 -20.24
CA ASP A 299 -16.65 19.97 -20.64
C ASP A 299 -17.42 20.49 -19.43
N ALA A 300 -18.72 20.70 -19.57
CA ALA A 300 -19.54 21.31 -18.51
C ALA A 300 -19.51 20.48 -17.21
N THR A 301 -19.25 19.18 -17.28
CA THR A 301 -19.28 18.28 -16.11
C THR A 301 -17.95 17.57 -15.86
N THR A 302 -16.94 17.78 -16.70
CA THR A 302 -15.64 17.09 -16.63
C THR A 302 -14.52 18.05 -16.29
N PHE A 303 -13.85 17.76 -15.19
CA PHE A 303 -12.71 18.50 -14.69
C PHE A 303 -11.48 17.61 -14.68
N LEU A 304 -10.42 18.05 -15.35
CA LEU A 304 -9.15 17.34 -15.48
C LEU A 304 -8.08 18.03 -14.64
N ILE A 305 -7.20 17.23 -14.06
CA ILE A 305 -6.03 17.71 -13.33
C ILE A 305 -4.84 16.77 -13.52
N GLY A 306 -3.63 17.27 -13.69
CA GLY A 306 -2.44 16.43 -13.80
C GLY A 306 -1.17 17.25 -13.77
N SER A 307 -0.01 16.60 -13.98
CA SER A 307 1.23 17.35 -14.22
C SER A 307 1.08 18.23 -15.48
N GLU A 308 1.73 19.40 -15.48
CA GLU A 308 1.72 20.32 -16.62
C GLU A 308 2.08 19.60 -17.93
N LEU A 309 3.15 18.82 -17.94
CA LEU A 309 3.62 18.10 -19.13
C LEU A 309 2.64 17.03 -19.61
N VAL A 310 2.03 16.26 -18.71
CA VAL A 310 1.03 15.25 -19.09
C VAL A 310 -0.22 15.92 -19.63
N MET A 311 -0.69 17.00 -19.00
CA MET A 311 -1.87 17.73 -19.44
C MET A 311 -1.65 18.39 -20.81
N GLU A 312 -0.49 19.02 -21.03
CA GLU A 312 -0.12 19.57 -22.33
C GLU A 312 -0.10 18.49 -23.42
N ARG A 313 0.54 17.35 -23.16
CA ARG A 313 0.60 16.23 -24.11
C ARG A 313 -0.81 15.71 -24.40
N PHE A 314 -1.60 15.44 -23.36
CA PHE A 314 -2.97 14.99 -23.49
C PHE A 314 -3.82 15.93 -24.36
N LEU A 315 -3.78 17.24 -24.09
CA LEU A 315 -4.52 18.23 -24.86
C LEU A 315 -4.04 18.33 -26.31
N ASN A 316 -2.73 18.20 -26.54
CA ASN A 316 -2.15 18.15 -27.89
C ASN A 316 -2.49 16.86 -28.64
N ASP A 317 -2.76 15.76 -27.95
CA ASP A 317 -3.12 14.49 -28.57
C ASP A 317 -4.60 14.42 -28.97
N LEU A 318 -5.44 15.32 -28.46
CA LEU A 318 -6.88 15.29 -28.77
C LEU A 318 -7.16 15.43 -30.26
N GLY A 319 -7.88 14.46 -30.82
CA GLY A 319 -8.43 14.51 -32.17
C GLY A 319 -9.60 15.49 -32.29
N PRO A 320 -10.17 15.64 -33.51
CA PRO A 320 -11.37 16.45 -33.73
C PRO A 320 -12.60 15.95 -32.96
N ASP A 321 -12.66 14.65 -32.68
CA ASP A 321 -13.66 14.02 -31.80
C ASP A 321 -13.43 14.33 -30.31
N GLY A 322 -12.31 14.99 -29.99
CA GLY A 322 -11.87 15.36 -28.67
C GLY A 322 -11.37 14.20 -27.82
N PHE A 323 -11.09 13.03 -28.41
CA PHE A 323 -10.43 11.94 -27.70
C PHE A 323 -8.95 11.87 -28.10
N PRO A 324 -8.05 11.41 -27.21
CA PRO A 324 -6.74 10.94 -27.62
C PRO A 324 -6.85 9.82 -28.67
N PRO A 325 -5.79 9.55 -29.46
CA PRO A 325 -5.82 8.49 -30.47
C PRO A 325 -6.13 7.14 -29.83
N PHE A 326 -7.20 6.48 -30.28
CA PHE A 326 -7.55 5.16 -29.77
C PHE A 326 -6.48 4.12 -30.12
N LYS A 327 -6.07 3.36 -29.12
CA LYS A 327 -5.18 2.18 -29.25
C LYS A 327 -5.94 0.91 -29.62
N SER A 328 -7.27 0.92 -29.46
CA SER A 328 -8.16 -0.17 -29.88
C SER A 328 -9.31 0.33 -30.76
N GLU A 329 -9.57 -0.39 -31.85
CA GLU A 329 -10.65 -0.08 -32.78
C GLU A 329 -11.92 -0.82 -32.39
N LEU A 330 -13.07 -0.16 -32.48
CA LEU A 330 -14.33 -0.90 -32.34
C LEU A 330 -14.44 -1.88 -33.50
N THR A 331 -14.75 -3.14 -33.20
CA THR A 331 -15.12 -4.11 -34.23
C THR A 331 -16.31 -3.51 -34.98
N LYS A 332 -16.16 -3.26 -36.28
CA LYS A 332 -17.30 -2.82 -37.09
C LYS A 332 -18.34 -3.92 -36.97
N ASN A 333 -19.59 -3.53 -36.70
CA ASN A 333 -20.70 -4.47 -36.80
C ASN A 333 -20.82 -4.85 -38.28
N ASP A 334 -20.04 -5.84 -38.70
CA ASP A 334 -20.22 -6.45 -40.00
C ASP A 334 -21.65 -7.01 -40.03
N PRO A 335 -22.41 -6.77 -41.11
CA PRO A 335 -23.73 -7.37 -41.25
C PRO A 335 -23.61 -8.89 -41.02
N PRO A 336 -24.60 -9.53 -40.38
CA PRO A 336 -24.53 -10.94 -40.05
C PRO A 336 -24.10 -11.73 -41.29
N PRO A 337 -23.18 -12.69 -41.16
CA PRO A 337 -22.72 -13.47 -42.31
C PRO A 337 -23.95 -14.03 -43.03
N PRO A 338 -24.00 -13.97 -44.37
CA PRO A 338 -25.12 -14.53 -45.12
C PRO A 338 -25.34 -15.97 -44.65
N PRO A 339 -26.60 -16.41 -44.44
CA PRO A 339 -26.89 -17.71 -43.86
C PRO A 339 -26.09 -18.78 -44.60
N ALA A 340 -25.30 -19.56 -43.85
CA ALA A 340 -24.46 -20.61 -44.39
C ALA A 340 -25.33 -21.47 -45.32
N ALA A 341 -24.87 -21.66 -46.57
CA ALA A 341 -25.54 -22.51 -47.54
C ALA A 341 -25.89 -23.83 -46.84
N GLY A 342 -27.18 -24.15 -46.80
CA GLY A 342 -27.68 -25.33 -46.09
C GLY A 342 -26.94 -26.59 -46.52
N PRO A 343 -26.81 -27.60 -45.64
CA PRO A 343 -26.14 -28.86 -45.97
C PRO A 343 -26.72 -29.40 -47.28
N GLY A 344 -25.85 -29.58 -48.28
CA GLY A 344 -26.23 -30.14 -49.56
C GLY A 344 -27.02 -31.42 -49.34
N GLY A 345 -28.20 -31.50 -49.96
CA GLY A 345 -29.07 -32.67 -49.87
C GLY A 345 -28.33 -33.96 -50.26
N PRO A 346 -28.77 -35.12 -49.72
CA PRO A 346 -28.13 -36.40 -49.97
C PRO A 346 -28.05 -36.68 -51.47
N GLY A 347 -26.83 -36.75 -51.99
CA GLY A 347 -26.55 -37.12 -53.37
C GLY A 347 -27.08 -38.53 -53.67
N GLY A 348 -27.83 -38.63 -54.76
CA GLY A 348 -28.38 -39.89 -55.25
C GLY A 348 -27.30 -40.90 -55.70
N PRO A 349 -27.69 -42.16 -55.86
CA PRO A 349 -26.77 -43.27 -56.09
C PRO A 349 -26.19 -43.22 -57.51
N GLY A 350 -24.90 -42.87 -57.61
CA GLY A 350 -24.10 -42.98 -58.84
C GLY A 350 -23.47 -44.36 -58.96
N GLY A 351 -23.69 -45.02 -60.10
CA GLY A 351 -23.44 -46.43 -60.38
C GLY A 351 -21.97 -46.87 -60.60
N PRO A 352 -21.79 -48.14 -60.99
CA PRO A 352 -20.53 -48.87 -60.93
C PRO A 352 -19.72 -48.80 -62.23
N GLY A 353 -18.39 -48.75 -62.13
CA GLY A 353 -17.52 -49.16 -63.24
C GLY A 353 -16.09 -48.62 -63.18
N GLY A 354 -15.11 -49.53 -63.29
CA GLY A 354 -13.81 -49.23 -63.91
C GLY A 354 -12.55 -49.62 -63.13
N PRO A 355 -11.84 -50.72 -63.49
CA PRO A 355 -10.67 -51.25 -62.79
C PRO A 355 -9.30 -50.96 -63.47
N GLY A 356 -8.23 -51.06 -62.67
CA GLY A 356 -6.82 -51.28 -63.09
C GLY A 356 -6.03 -49.98 -63.36
N GLY A 357 -4.77 -49.77 -62.95
CA GLY A 357 -3.66 -50.52 -62.32
C GLY A 357 -2.44 -49.55 -62.34
N PRO A 358 -1.16 -49.98 -62.34
CA PRO A 358 -0.46 -50.88 -61.42
C PRO A 358 0.85 -50.26 -60.80
N GLY A 359 1.24 -50.75 -59.61
CA GLY A 359 2.57 -51.32 -59.33
C GLY A 359 3.86 -50.47 -59.17
N GLY A 360 4.37 -50.41 -57.93
CA GLY A 360 5.75 -50.82 -57.54
C GLY A 360 6.78 -49.73 -57.14
N PRO A 361 7.92 -50.06 -56.49
CA PRO A 361 8.24 -51.25 -55.65
C PRO A 361 9.06 -50.99 -54.33
N GLY A 362 9.04 -52.00 -53.44
CA GLY A 362 9.98 -52.47 -52.35
C GLY A 362 10.99 -51.54 -51.66
N GLY A 363 11.22 -51.55 -50.33
CA GLY A 363 11.49 -52.66 -49.36
C GLY A 363 12.91 -52.45 -48.76
N PRO A 364 13.47 -53.29 -47.84
CA PRO A 364 12.94 -54.01 -46.67
C PRO A 364 13.84 -53.89 -45.40
N GLY A 365 13.44 -54.50 -44.28
CA GLY A 365 14.37 -54.93 -43.21
C GLY A 365 13.72 -55.08 -41.82
N GLY A 366 13.53 -56.31 -41.35
CA GLY A 366 12.91 -56.62 -40.05
C GLY A 366 13.79 -57.46 -39.10
N ALA A 367 13.51 -57.28 -37.79
CA ALA A 367 13.53 -58.23 -36.65
C ALA A 367 14.86 -58.97 -36.30
N PRO A 368 15.00 -59.73 -35.16
CA PRO A 368 14.01 -60.06 -34.11
C PRO A 368 14.53 -60.18 -32.62
N MET A 369 13.56 -60.39 -31.70
CA MET A 369 13.56 -61.25 -30.46
C MET A 369 14.43 -60.96 -29.21
N GLY A 370 13.78 -61.03 -28.03
CA GLY A 370 14.37 -61.58 -26.79
C GLY A 370 13.90 -60.98 -25.43
N PRO A 371 13.24 -61.75 -24.54
CA PRO A 371 12.84 -61.33 -23.19
C PRO A 371 13.73 -61.92 -22.07
N GLY A 372 13.92 -61.18 -20.98
CA GLY A 372 14.52 -61.66 -19.71
C GLY A 372 14.26 -60.60 -18.64
N GLY A 373 13.80 -60.89 -17.41
CA GLY A 373 14.08 -62.02 -16.53
C GLY A 373 14.77 -61.45 -15.28
N MET A 374 14.00 -61.04 -14.26
CA MET A 374 14.54 -60.53 -12.99
C MET A 374 14.57 -61.64 -11.91
N PRO A 375 15.69 -61.83 -11.18
CA PRO A 375 15.84 -62.84 -10.12
C PRO A 375 15.48 -62.29 -8.71
N PRO A 376 15.42 -63.18 -7.67
CA PRO A 376 14.68 -62.94 -6.43
C PRO A 376 15.53 -62.50 -5.20
N ARG A 377 14.81 -62.03 -4.16
CA ARG A 377 15.03 -62.02 -2.69
C ARG A 377 16.38 -62.52 -2.13
N PRO A 378 16.82 -61.99 -0.95
CA PRO A 378 16.67 -62.82 0.26
C PRO A 378 16.34 -62.09 1.59
N GLY A 379 15.92 -62.91 2.56
CA GLY A 379 15.36 -62.60 3.88
C GLY A 379 16.29 -61.93 4.92
N GLY A 380 15.70 -61.61 6.08
CA GLY A 380 16.32 -60.99 7.27
C GLY A 380 17.35 -61.87 8.00
N PRO A 381 17.81 -61.51 9.22
CA PRO A 381 17.01 -61.79 10.43
C PRO A 381 17.26 -60.91 11.69
N ASN A 382 16.33 -61.01 12.66
CA ASN A 382 16.44 -61.11 14.12
C ASN A 382 17.53 -60.41 14.97
N THR A 383 17.04 -59.61 15.93
CA THR A 383 17.29 -59.60 17.40
C THR A 383 18.68 -59.33 18.00
N VAL A 384 18.62 -58.83 19.25
CA VAL A 384 19.60 -58.95 20.36
C VAL A 384 20.37 -57.65 20.71
N THR A 385 19.81 -56.91 21.68
CA THR A 385 20.53 -56.16 22.75
C THR A 385 21.62 -57.03 23.39
N PRO A 386 22.76 -56.54 23.96
CA PRO A 386 22.70 -55.56 25.05
C PRO A 386 24.00 -54.74 25.34
N ARG A 387 23.92 -53.97 26.44
CA ARG A 387 24.96 -53.79 27.47
C ARG A 387 25.95 -52.61 27.40
N HIS A 388 25.89 -51.89 28.51
CA HIS A 388 27.00 -51.41 29.36
C HIS A 388 27.44 -49.93 29.28
N THR A 389 26.84 -49.16 30.21
CA THR A 389 27.46 -48.58 31.42
C THR A 389 28.58 -47.54 31.31
N ALA A 390 28.35 -46.50 32.12
CA ALA A 390 29.25 -45.89 33.13
C ALA A 390 29.77 -44.47 32.83
N GLY A 391 29.49 -43.57 33.79
CA GLY A 391 30.38 -42.46 34.13
C GLY A 391 29.73 -41.10 34.36
N ARG A 392 29.21 -40.85 35.58
CA ARG A 392 29.56 -39.71 36.48
C ARG A 392 29.48 -38.25 35.94
N ASP A 393 28.94 -37.24 36.62
CA ASP A 393 28.65 -37.05 38.06
C ASP A 393 27.72 -35.83 38.28
N GLU A 394 26.94 -35.93 39.37
CA GLU A 394 26.67 -34.91 40.40
C GLU A 394 25.48 -33.90 40.37
N ASN A 395 24.62 -34.13 41.38
CA ASN A 395 23.84 -33.22 42.25
C ASN A 395 22.57 -32.55 41.70
N GLY A 396 21.38 -32.61 42.31
CA GLY A 396 20.91 -33.20 43.58
C GLY A 396 19.45 -32.78 43.84
N ASP A 397 18.70 -33.69 44.48
CA ASP A 397 17.50 -33.51 45.33
C ASP A 397 16.05 -33.39 44.77
N ALA A 398 15.42 -34.58 44.74
CA ALA A 398 14.29 -35.03 45.58
C ALA A 398 12.84 -34.54 45.36
N ARG A 399 11.98 -35.43 44.81
CA ARG A 399 10.82 -36.08 45.50
C ARG A 399 10.03 -37.04 44.57
N SER A 400 9.69 -38.21 45.10
CA SER A 400 8.91 -39.34 44.54
C SER A 400 7.42 -39.29 45.03
N PRO A 401 6.51 -40.28 44.78
CA PRO A 401 6.17 -41.03 43.55
C PRO A 401 4.64 -41.24 43.26
N THR A 402 4.29 -41.52 41.98
CA THR A 402 3.21 -42.43 41.44
C THR A 402 1.71 -42.17 41.72
N PRO A 403 0.73 -42.78 40.99
CA PRO A 403 0.82 -43.72 39.85
C PRO A 403 -0.03 -43.36 38.58
N ASP A 404 0.34 -44.00 37.47
CA ASP A 404 -0.46 -44.23 36.24
C ASP A 404 -1.68 -45.13 36.58
N PRO A 405 -2.80 -45.14 35.80
CA PRO A 405 -2.79 -45.93 34.57
C PRO A 405 -3.78 -45.53 33.43
N GLN A 406 -3.48 -46.08 32.23
CA GLN A 406 -4.41 -46.62 31.21
C GLN A 406 -4.94 -45.72 30.06
N GLN A 407 -4.50 -46.06 28.83
CA GLN A 407 -5.26 -46.00 27.56
C GLN A 407 -6.30 -47.16 27.49
N PRO A 408 -7.16 -47.36 26.44
CA PRO A 408 -7.33 -46.68 25.13
C PRO A 408 -8.82 -46.48 24.71
N ILE A 409 -9.10 -46.10 23.45
CA ILE A 409 -10.09 -46.70 22.50
C ILE A 409 -10.27 -45.78 21.25
N ALA A 410 -10.38 -46.44 20.10
CA ALA A 410 -10.46 -45.98 18.72
C ALA A 410 -11.86 -45.41 18.33
N PRO A 411 -12.03 -44.85 17.10
CA PRO A 411 -13.19 -44.02 16.74
C PRO A 411 -14.38 -44.81 16.16
N MET A 412 -15.60 -44.31 16.40
CA MET A 412 -16.84 -44.78 15.78
C MET A 412 -17.19 -44.01 14.48
N PRO A 413 -17.84 -44.65 13.48
CA PRO A 413 -18.40 -44.01 12.29
C PRO A 413 -19.93 -43.75 12.43
N ILE A 414 -20.59 -43.31 11.34
CA ILE A 414 -22.06 -43.23 11.03
C ILE A 414 -22.58 -41.77 10.87
N PRO A 415 -23.62 -41.43 10.07
CA PRO A 415 -24.28 -42.07 8.91
C PRO A 415 -24.38 -41.14 7.66
N GLY A 416 -24.75 -41.73 6.51
CA GLY A 416 -25.16 -41.01 5.29
C GLY A 416 -26.67 -40.90 5.04
N GLY A 417 -27.00 -40.13 3.99
CA GLY A 417 -28.28 -40.09 3.23
C GLY A 417 -29.19 -38.87 3.52
N PRO A 418 -30.12 -38.45 2.63
CA PRO A 418 -30.52 -39.06 1.34
C PRO A 418 -30.58 -38.07 0.14
N GLY A 419 -30.69 -38.65 -1.07
CA GLY A 419 -30.87 -37.94 -2.33
C GLY A 419 -32.33 -37.59 -2.67
N GLY A 420 -32.50 -36.71 -3.66
CA GLY A 420 -33.78 -36.35 -4.26
C GLY A 420 -33.64 -36.10 -5.76
N LYS A 421 -34.38 -36.87 -6.56
CA LYS A 421 -34.62 -36.67 -8.01
C LYS A 421 -35.88 -35.82 -8.20
N GLY A 422 -35.90 -34.99 -9.23
CA GLY A 422 -37.09 -34.28 -9.73
C GLY A 422 -36.86 -33.69 -11.14
N PRO A 423 -37.90 -33.41 -11.94
CA PRO A 423 -37.99 -33.97 -13.30
C PRO A 423 -38.03 -32.96 -14.47
N GLY A 424 -37.55 -33.41 -15.63
CA GLY A 424 -38.28 -33.47 -16.92
C GLY A 424 -38.74 -32.20 -17.65
N GLY A 425 -38.30 -32.07 -18.92
CA GLY A 425 -39.08 -31.43 -20.00
C GLY A 425 -38.26 -31.00 -21.23
N PRO A 426 -38.40 -31.66 -22.39
CA PRO A 426 -37.90 -31.14 -23.67
C PRO A 426 -39.03 -30.54 -24.53
N GLY A 427 -38.81 -29.31 -25.01
CA GLY A 427 -39.71 -28.56 -25.89
C GLY A 427 -39.56 -28.93 -27.37
N MET A 428 -40.70 -28.92 -28.07
CA MET A 428 -40.93 -29.24 -29.49
C MET A 428 -40.35 -28.21 -30.47
N PRO A 429 -40.09 -28.58 -31.75
CA PRO A 429 -39.93 -27.63 -32.84
C PRO A 429 -41.22 -27.47 -33.67
N SER A 430 -41.39 -26.31 -34.30
CA SER A 430 -42.50 -25.99 -35.21
C SER A 430 -41.97 -25.10 -36.38
N PRO A 431 -42.72 -24.89 -37.47
CA PRO A 431 -42.45 -25.55 -38.76
C PRO A 431 -42.00 -24.58 -39.86
N GLY A 432 -41.38 -25.14 -40.90
CA GLY A 432 -40.99 -24.44 -42.12
C GLY A 432 -42.16 -24.04 -43.03
N GLY A 433 -41.88 -23.06 -43.89
CA GLY A 433 -42.75 -22.54 -44.95
C GLY A 433 -41.91 -21.87 -46.06
N PRO A 434 -42.49 -21.60 -47.26
CA PRO A 434 -42.02 -22.17 -48.52
C PRO A 434 -41.11 -21.27 -49.37
N GLY A 435 -40.35 -21.93 -50.26
CA GLY A 435 -39.46 -21.31 -51.23
C GLY A 435 -40.15 -20.67 -52.44
N GLY A 436 -39.43 -19.75 -53.08
CA GLY A 436 -39.77 -19.08 -54.33
C GLY A 436 -38.54 -18.99 -55.27
N PRO A 437 -38.75 -18.68 -56.56
CA PRO A 437 -38.02 -19.30 -57.66
C PRO A 437 -36.78 -18.53 -58.14
N GLY A 438 -35.92 -19.27 -58.86
CA GLY A 438 -34.60 -18.86 -59.31
C GLY A 438 -34.53 -17.78 -60.39
N GLY A 439 -33.33 -17.21 -60.53
CA GLY A 439 -32.92 -16.27 -61.56
C GLY A 439 -31.50 -16.57 -62.06
N PRO A 440 -31.12 -16.07 -63.25
CA PRO A 440 -30.21 -16.75 -64.18
C PRO A 440 -28.73 -16.43 -63.97
N GLY A 441 -27.89 -17.36 -64.41
CA GLY A 441 -26.43 -17.30 -64.34
C GLY A 441 -25.79 -16.17 -65.14
N ILE A 442 -24.67 -15.68 -64.61
CA ILE A 442 -23.80 -14.68 -65.24
C ILE A 442 -22.53 -15.41 -65.73
N PRO A 443 -22.09 -15.18 -66.98
CA PRO A 443 -20.93 -15.84 -67.59
C PRO A 443 -19.58 -15.32 -67.05
N PRO A 444 -18.50 -16.13 -67.13
CA PRO A 444 -17.18 -15.75 -66.65
C PRO A 444 -16.51 -14.74 -67.60
N GLY A 445 -16.18 -13.56 -67.06
CA GLY A 445 -15.42 -12.52 -67.76
C GLY A 445 -13.90 -12.74 -67.71
N PRO A 446 -13.12 -12.14 -68.64
CA PRO A 446 -11.74 -12.50 -68.92
C PRO A 446 -10.74 -11.78 -68.00
N GLY A 447 -9.57 -12.41 -67.85
CA GLY A 447 -8.49 -12.02 -66.94
C GLY A 447 -8.01 -10.57 -67.05
N GLY A 448 -7.83 -9.96 -65.89
CA GLY A 448 -7.15 -8.69 -65.71
C GLY A 448 -5.64 -8.87 -65.45
N PRO A 449 -4.80 -7.88 -65.84
CA PRO A 449 -3.35 -7.99 -65.86
C PRO A 449 -2.68 -7.79 -64.49
N GLY A 450 -1.46 -8.32 -64.40
CA GLY A 450 -0.70 -8.62 -63.18
C GLY A 450 -0.55 -7.50 -62.14
N MET A 451 -0.63 -7.91 -60.88
CA MET A 451 -0.23 -7.10 -59.73
C MET A 451 1.29 -6.93 -59.67
N PRO A 452 1.80 -5.71 -59.43
CA PRO A 452 3.21 -5.48 -59.14
C PRO A 452 3.56 -5.99 -57.72
N GLY A 453 4.74 -6.58 -57.60
CA GLY A 453 5.20 -7.32 -56.41
C GLY A 453 5.32 -6.47 -55.12
N PRO A 454 5.33 -7.13 -53.95
CA PRO A 454 5.25 -6.47 -52.67
C PRO A 454 6.59 -5.81 -52.32
N GLY A 455 6.61 -4.47 -52.32
CA GLY A 455 7.66 -3.68 -51.69
C GLY A 455 7.65 -3.91 -50.19
N GLY A 456 8.83 -4.16 -49.62
CA GLY A 456 9.08 -4.47 -48.21
C GLY A 456 8.83 -3.32 -47.23
N GLY A 457 7.61 -2.78 -47.21
CA GLY A 457 7.13 -1.95 -46.11
C GLY A 457 6.83 -2.82 -44.91
N GLN A 458 7.42 -2.51 -43.76
CA GLN A 458 7.10 -3.14 -42.48
C GLN A 458 5.57 -3.05 -42.28
N PRO A 459 4.85 -4.17 -42.08
CA PRO A 459 3.40 -4.15 -41.99
C PRO A 459 2.98 -3.20 -40.85
N PRO A 460 1.96 -2.35 -41.05
CA PRO A 460 1.48 -1.47 -40.00
C PRO A 460 1.13 -2.31 -38.76
N PRO A 461 1.37 -1.79 -37.54
CA PRO A 461 1.06 -2.52 -36.31
C PRO A 461 -0.40 -2.99 -36.36
N ARG A 462 -0.63 -4.29 -36.10
CA ARG A 462 -1.97 -4.89 -36.09
C ARG A 462 -2.82 -4.13 -35.07
N ARG A 463 -3.89 -3.49 -35.53
CA ARG A 463 -4.84 -2.80 -34.65
C ARG A 463 -5.66 -3.85 -33.90
N VAL A 464 -5.76 -3.71 -32.58
CA VAL A 464 -6.57 -4.60 -31.74
C VAL A 464 -8.02 -4.17 -31.84
N SER A 465 -8.89 -5.03 -32.37
CA SER A 465 -10.33 -4.78 -32.43
C SER A 465 -11.03 -5.19 -31.12
N THR A 466 -12.07 -4.47 -30.71
CA THR A 466 -12.83 -4.68 -29.45
C THR A 466 -14.31 -4.37 -29.68
N SER A 467 -15.23 -5.13 -29.09
CA SER A 467 -16.66 -4.76 -29.07
C SER A 467 -16.99 -3.78 -27.94
N ILE A 468 -16.15 -3.70 -26.90
CA ILE A 468 -16.38 -2.88 -25.72
C ILE A 468 -15.85 -1.44 -25.93
N PRO A 469 -16.70 -0.41 -25.79
CA PRO A 469 -16.37 0.98 -26.10
C PRO A 469 -15.52 1.70 -25.04
N THR A 470 -15.32 1.11 -23.86
CA THR A 470 -14.57 1.71 -22.75
C THR A 470 -13.05 1.54 -22.90
N TYR A 471 -12.26 2.42 -22.27
CA TYR A 471 -10.79 2.32 -22.15
C TYR A 471 -10.04 2.17 -23.46
N ARG A 472 -10.50 2.78 -24.55
CA ARG A 472 -9.92 2.62 -25.88
C ARG A 472 -8.59 3.36 -26.08
N THR A 473 -8.26 4.30 -25.19
CA THR A 473 -7.02 5.09 -25.27
C THR A 473 -5.84 4.48 -24.52
N VAL A 474 -6.08 3.54 -23.59
CA VAL A 474 -5.01 2.86 -22.84
C VAL A 474 -4.45 1.66 -23.59
N GLU A 475 -3.34 1.10 -23.10
CA GLU A 475 -2.73 -0.10 -23.69
C GLU A 475 -3.74 -1.26 -23.77
N PRO A 476 -3.80 -2.01 -24.90
CA PRO A 476 -4.79 -3.08 -25.09
C PRO A 476 -4.83 -4.12 -23.97
N GLU A 477 -3.68 -4.40 -23.36
CA GLU A 477 -3.53 -5.37 -22.26
C GLU A 477 -4.15 -4.83 -20.96
N LEU A 478 -3.88 -3.57 -20.63
CA LEU A 478 -4.52 -2.90 -19.50
C LEU A 478 -6.02 -2.74 -19.72
N LYS A 479 -6.44 -2.42 -20.95
CA LYS A 479 -7.85 -2.40 -21.35
C LYS A 479 -8.53 -3.76 -21.14
N LYS A 480 -7.91 -4.86 -21.59
CA LYS A 480 -8.45 -6.23 -21.42
C LYS A 480 -8.73 -6.50 -19.95
N LEU A 481 -7.76 -6.23 -19.07
CA LEU A 481 -7.91 -6.42 -17.63
C LEU A 481 -8.98 -5.51 -17.01
N LEU A 482 -9.03 -4.23 -17.40
CA LEU A 482 -10.06 -3.29 -16.92
C LEU A 482 -11.46 -3.76 -17.30
N ASN A 483 -11.66 -4.20 -18.54
CA ASN A 483 -12.94 -4.72 -19.01
C ASN A 483 -13.35 -6.01 -18.27
N GLU A 484 -12.40 -6.90 -17.98
CA GLU A 484 -12.65 -8.12 -17.19
C GLU A 484 -13.06 -7.80 -15.74
N LEU A 485 -12.55 -6.70 -15.18
CA LEU A 485 -12.89 -6.27 -13.81
C LEU A 485 -14.22 -5.54 -13.72
N GLU A 486 -14.70 -4.90 -14.79
CA GLU A 486 -15.97 -4.16 -14.74
C GLU A 486 -17.22 -5.04 -14.88
N GLU A 487 -17.10 -6.25 -15.47
CA GLU A 487 -18.11 -7.32 -15.68
C GLU A 487 -19.49 -6.90 -16.25
N ASP A 488 -20.14 -5.88 -15.71
CA ASP A 488 -21.48 -5.40 -16.03
C ASP A 488 -21.56 -3.86 -16.00
N GLU A 489 -21.77 -3.25 -17.17
CA GLU A 489 -21.98 -1.80 -17.30
C GLU A 489 -23.23 -1.31 -16.54
N ALA A 490 -24.24 -2.16 -16.34
CA ALA A 490 -25.45 -1.80 -15.60
C ALA A 490 -25.20 -1.73 -14.08
N ASN A 491 -24.16 -2.38 -13.59
CA ASN A 491 -23.82 -2.46 -12.17
C ASN A 491 -22.34 -2.10 -11.96
N PRO A 492 -21.94 -0.83 -12.22
CA PRO A 492 -20.55 -0.43 -12.13
C PRO A 492 -20.01 -0.65 -10.70
N PRO A 493 -18.76 -1.12 -10.56
CA PRO A 493 -18.19 -1.39 -9.25
C PRO A 493 -18.04 -0.12 -8.41
N ALA A 494 -18.08 -0.26 -7.09
CA ALA A 494 -17.87 0.86 -6.18
C ALA A 494 -16.47 1.47 -6.33
N ALA A 495 -15.46 0.61 -6.46
CA ALA A 495 -14.10 0.99 -6.75
C ALA A 495 -13.40 -0.05 -7.63
N LEU A 496 -12.55 0.42 -8.53
CA LEU A 496 -11.74 -0.40 -9.41
C LEU A 496 -10.31 0.14 -9.46
N PHE A 497 -9.34 -0.76 -9.57
CA PHE A 497 -7.93 -0.45 -9.76
C PHE A 497 -7.30 -1.46 -10.71
N ALA A 498 -6.47 -1.00 -11.64
CA ALA A 498 -5.62 -1.86 -12.45
C ALA A 498 -4.28 -1.17 -12.76
N MET A 499 -3.19 -1.93 -12.85
CA MET A 499 -1.90 -1.40 -13.26
C MET A 499 -1.03 -2.40 -14.00
N ILE A 500 -0.19 -1.86 -14.87
CA ILE A 500 0.97 -2.54 -15.44
C ILE A 500 2.11 -2.47 -14.43
N LEU A 501 2.67 -3.63 -14.09
CA LEU A 501 3.83 -3.73 -13.21
C LEU A 501 5.10 -3.45 -14.00
N ASP A 502 5.88 -2.48 -13.52
CA ASP A 502 7.19 -2.19 -14.08
C ASP A 502 8.24 -2.99 -13.30
N GLN A 503 8.84 -3.99 -13.94
CA GLN A 503 9.87 -4.83 -13.34
C GLN A 503 11.06 -4.03 -12.80
N ARG A 504 11.32 -2.82 -13.33
CA ARG A 504 12.40 -1.93 -12.83
C ARG A 504 12.15 -1.44 -11.41
N ILE A 505 10.88 -1.32 -11.00
CA ILE A 505 10.50 -0.94 -9.64
C ILE A 505 10.85 -2.06 -8.66
N PHE A 506 10.84 -3.31 -9.12
CA PHE A 506 11.26 -4.47 -8.36
C PHE A 506 12.78 -4.65 -8.43
N ASN A 507 13.52 -3.72 -7.85
CA ASN A 507 14.97 -3.83 -7.76
C ASN A 507 15.33 -5.14 -7.00
N PRO A 508 16.27 -5.96 -7.50
CA PRO A 508 16.73 -7.17 -6.81
C PRO A 508 17.20 -6.93 -5.37
N ARG A 509 17.66 -5.72 -5.00
CA ARG A 509 17.92 -5.38 -3.58
C ARG A 509 16.66 -5.34 -2.72
N MET A 510 15.58 -4.76 -3.24
CA MET A 510 14.28 -4.78 -2.59
C MET A 510 13.83 -6.24 -2.48
N LEU A 511 13.86 -7.00 -3.59
CA LEU A 511 13.51 -8.43 -3.61
C LEU A 511 14.38 -9.26 -2.66
N ASN A 512 15.68 -8.96 -2.51
CA ASN A 512 16.57 -9.68 -1.61
C ASN A 512 16.36 -9.36 -0.13
N GLN A 513 15.95 -8.13 0.21
CA GLN A 513 15.47 -7.81 1.57
C GLN A 513 14.17 -8.55 1.88
N ILE A 514 13.29 -8.70 0.88
CA ILE A 514 12.05 -9.47 0.96
C ILE A 514 12.36 -10.99 1.08
N ASN A 515 13.44 -11.48 0.46
CA ASN A 515 13.80 -12.90 0.34
C ASN A 515 14.40 -13.54 1.61
N GLN A 516 14.72 -12.77 2.66
CA GLN A 516 15.34 -13.35 3.88
C GLN A 516 14.45 -14.38 4.62
N ASN A 517 13.16 -14.46 4.27
CA ASN A 517 12.18 -15.38 4.87
C ASN A 517 11.61 -16.43 3.89
N GLY A 518 12.25 -16.67 2.74
CA GLY A 518 12.04 -17.88 1.92
C GLY A 518 10.62 -18.12 1.40
N ASN A 519 9.91 -17.10 0.91
CA ASN A 519 8.52 -17.24 0.47
C ASN A 519 8.34 -17.33 -1.04
N VAL A 520 7.71 -18.43 -1.45
CA VAL A 520 7.08 -18.78 -2.73
C VAL A 520 6.38 -17.59 -3.43
N ILE A 521 5.86 -16.64 -2.64
CA ILE A 521 5.17 -15.44 -3.10
C ILE A 521 6.07 -14.54 -3.98
N LEU A 522 7.38 -14.44 -3.70
CA LEU A 522 8.32 -13.64 -4.50
C LEU A 522 8.54 -14.20 -5.90
N ALA A 523 8.63 -15.52 -6.02
CA ALA A 523 8.84 -16.17 -7.31
C ALA A 523 7.64 -15.85 -8.21
N ALA A 524 6.43 -16.02 -7.68
CA ALA A 524 5.18 -15.67 -8.36
C ALA A 524 5.19 -14.24 -8.94
N MET A 525 5.68 -13.27 -8.16
CA MET A 525 5.69 -11.84 -8.50
C MET A 525 6.50 -11.49 -9.73
N SER A 526 7.66 -12.14 -9.89
CA SER A 526 8.57 -11.83 -11.00
C SER A 526 7.94 -12.14 -12.37
N HIS A 527 6.90 -12.97 -12.37
CA HIS A 527 6.14 -13.36 -13.55
C HIS A 527 4.81 -12.61 -13.73
N ILE A 528 4.45 -11.68 -12.83
CA ILE A 528 3.22 -10.88 -12.95
C ILE A 528 3.50 -9.68 -13.85
N LYS A 529 2.67 -9.52 -14.88
CA LYS A 529 2.71 -8.40 -15.82
C LYS A 529 1.72 -7.31 -15.46
N LEU A 530 0.47 -7.69 -15.21
CA LEU A 530 -0.58 -6.76 -14.79
C LEU A 530 -1.28 -7.26 -13.54
N VAL A 531 -1.83 -6.30 -12.79
CA VAL A 531 -2.67 -6.64 -11.67
C VAL A 531 -3.80 -5.64 -11.51
N GLY A 532 -4.97 -6.13 -11.11
CA GLY A 532 -6.10 -5.31 -10.76
C GLY A 532 -6.98 -5.90 -9.67
N PHE A 533 -7.87 -5.06 -9.18
CA PHE A 533 -8.77 -5.29 -8.08
C PHE A 533 -10.07 -4.53 -8.33
N VAL A 534 -11.18 -5.11 -7.91
CA VAL A 534 -12.48 -4.47 -7.94
C VAL A 534 -13.25 -4.76 -6.64
N LEU A 535 -13.92 -3.73 -6.12
CA LEU A 535 -14.84 -3.78 -4.99
C LEU A 535 -16.27 -3.61 -5.50
N ASN A 536 -17.03 -4.70 -5.53
CA ASN A 536 -18.40 -4.70 -6.02
C ASN A 536 -19.39 -4.34 -4.91
N LYS A 537 -19.28 -5.00 -3.75
CA LYS A 537 -20.17 -4.82 -2.59
C LYS A 537 -19.35 -4.77 -1.30
N PHE A 538 -19.73 -3.90 -0.37
CA PHE A 538 -19.19 -3.83 0.99
C PHE A 538 -20.23 -3.24 1.95
N ASN A 539 -21.11 -4.08 2.48
CA ASN A 539 -22.16 -3.63 3.39
C ASN A 539 -22.09 -4.38 4.73
N LYS A 540 -23.10 -4.17 5.57
CA LYS A 540 -23.16 -4.78 6.89
C LYS A 540 -23.29 -6.31 6.88
N ASP A 541 -23.66 -6.89 5.74
CA ASP A 541 -23.95 -8.32 5.61
C ASP A 541 -22.88 -9.05 4.78
N GLN A 542 -22.24 -8.37 3.82
CA GLN A 542 -21.28 -9.01 2.92
C GLN A 542 -20.26 -8.05 2.30
N ALA A 543 -19.14 -8.62 1.83
CA ALA A 543 -18.24 -8.00 0.87
C ALA A 543 -17.95 -8.91 -0.32
N THR A 544 -17.91 -8.31 -1.51
CA THR A 544 -17.51 -8.97 -2.76
C THR A 544 -16.33 -8.23 -3.35
N VAL A 545 -15.20 -8.92 -3.41
CA VAL A 545 -13.92 -8.38 -3.85
C VAL A 545 -13.33 -9.33 -4.88
N LYS A 546 -12.92 -8.83 -6.05
CA LYS A 546 -12.25 -9.63 -7.08
C LYS A 546 -10.85 -9.08 -7.35
N PHE A 547 -9.88 -9.98 -7.44
CA PHE A 547 -8.50 -9.70 -7.85
C PHE A 547 -8.21 -10.41 -9.15
N SER A 548 -7.52 -9.75 -10.06
CA SER A 548 -7.09 -10.36 -11.32
C SER A 548 -5.62 -10.05 -11.55
N THR A 549 -4.84 -11.08 -11.83
CA THR A 549 -3.39 -11.02 -12.11
C THR A 549 -3.11 -11.63 -13.47
N GLU A 550 -2.53 -10.85 -14.38
CA GLU A 550 -2.05 -11.36 -15.67
C GLU A 550 -0.57 -11.71 -15.57
N TYR A 551 -0.23 -12.94 -15.94
CA TYR A 551 1.14 -13.45 -15.95
C TYR A 551 1.80 -13.33 -17.33
N LEU A 552 3.14 -13.44 -17.37
CA LEU A 552 3.90 -13.44 -18.63
C LEU A 552 3.54 -14.65 -19.51
N THR A 553 3.33 -15.81 -18.89
CA THR A 553 3.02 -17.08 -19.56
C THR A 553 1.83 -17.80 -18.92
N ASP A 554 1.15 -18.65 -19.70
CA ASP A 554 0.03 -19.48 -19.24
C ASP A 554 0.50 -20.49 -18.17
N ASP A 555 1.72 -20.99 -18.31
CA ASP A 555 2.34 -21.90 -17.34
C ASP A 555 2.61 -21.19 -16.01
N ASP A 556 3.11 -19.95 -16.05
CA ASP A 556 3.29 -19.13 -14.84
C ASP A 556 1.94 -18.85 -14.16
N ALA A 557 0.89 -18.57 -14.94
CA ALA A 557 -0.46 -18.38 -14.41
C ALA A 557 -0.99 -19.65 -13.74
N ARG A 558 -0.90 -20.80 -14.42
CA ARG A 558 -1.36 -22.09 -13.91
C ARG A 558 -0.58 -22.54 -12.68
N LYS A 559 0.74 -22.39 -12.70
CA LYS A 559 1.61 -22.67 -11.56
C LYS A 559 1.25 -21.77 -10.40
N SER A 560 1.10 -20.47 -10.64
CA SER A 560 0.75 -19.53 -9.59
C SER A 560 -0.63 -19.80 -9.00
N ALA A 561 -1.64 -20.07 -9.82
CA ALA A 561 -2.99 -20.40 -9.34
C ALA A 561 -2.98 -21.61 -8.40
N ASN A 562 -2.30 -22.70 -8.79
CA ASN A 562 -2.33 -23.96 -8.06
C ASN A 562 -1.33 -24.02 -6.89
N GLU A 563 -0.13 -23.49 -7.06
CA GLU A 563 0.95 -23.63 -6.08
C GLU A 563 1.08 -22.41 -5.16
N HIS A 564 0.67 -21.23 -5.60
CA HIS A 564 0.89 -19.98 -4.85
C HIS A 564 -0.42 -19.42 -4.30
N ILE A 565 -1.41 -19.15 -5.15
CA ILE A 565 -2.66 -18.49 -4.80
C ILE A 565 -3.57 -19.44 -4.02
N ALA A 566 -3.74 -20.69 -4.45
CA ALA A 566 -4.53 -21.67 -3.69
C ALA A 566 -3.94 -21.94 -2.30
N VAL A 567 -2.61 -22.04 -2.20
CA VAL A 567 -1.91 -22.20 -0.91
C VAL A 567 -2.08 -20.96 -0.04
N LEU A 568 -1.96 -19.76 -0.61
CA LEU A 568 -2.18 -18.51 0.11
C LEU A 568 -3.63 -18.38 0.59
N ALA A 569 -4.61 -18.71 -0.24
CA ALA A 569 -6.03 -18.71 0.13
C ALA A 569 -6.29 -19.70 1.28
N ALA A 570 -5.72 -20.91 1.22
CA ALA A 570 -5.82 -21.90 2.30
C ALA A 570 -5.18 -21.41 3.59
N PHE A 571 -4.04 -20.73 3.49
CA PHE A 571 -3.36 -20.13 4.64
C PHE A 571 -4.16 -18.98 5.26
N LEU A 572 -4.78 -18.13 4.44
CA LEU A 572 -5.60 -17.00 4.89
C LEU A 572 -6.95 -17.45 5.46
N LYS A 573 -7.50 -18.58 4.99
CA LYS A 573 -8.83 -19.08 5.37
C LYS A 573 -9.02 -19.18 6.88
N LEU A 574 -8.15 -19.90 7.58
CA LEU A 574 -8.34 -20.15 9.01
C LEU A 574 -8.36 -18.85 9.84
N PRO A 575 -7.39 -17.95 9.70
CA PRO A 575 -7.41 -16.71 10.46
C PRO A 575 -8.45 -15.70 9.94
N LEU A 576 -8.89 -15.76 8.67
CA LEU A 576 -10.03 -15.00 8.14
C LEU A 576 -11.35 -15.46 8.77
N ASP A 577 -11.58 -16.77 8.79
CA ASP A 577 -12.75 -17.40 9.42
C ASP A 577 -12.81 -17.07 10.91
N ALA A 578 -11.68 -17.18 11.61
CA ALA A 578 -11.60 -16.85 13.02
C ALA A 578 -11.90 -15.37 13.30
N ALA A 579 -11.32 -14.47 12.52
CA ALA A 579 -11.48 -13.04 12.76
C ALA A 579 -12.88 -12.52 12.42
N LEU A 580 -13.51 -13.05 11.37
CA LEU A 580 -14.84 -12.62 10.94
C LEU A 580 -15.98 -13.47 11.54
N GLY A 581 -15.65 -14.60 12.18
CA GLY A 581 -16.65 -15.56 12.65
C GLY A 581 -17.44 -16.21 11.51
N ILE A 582 -16.78 -16.43 10.36
CA ILE A 582 -17.38 -16.97 9.15
C ILE A 582 -16.82 -18.37 8.85
N GLN A 583 -17.42 -19.06 7.89
CA GLN A 583 -16.88 -20.28 7.31
C GLN A 583 -16.69 -20.06 5.82
N THR A 584 -15.44 -19.94 5.39
CA THR A 584 -15.10 -19.69 4.00
C THR A 584 -14.79 -21.00 3.29
N ALA A 585 -15.45 -21.28 2.16
CA ALA A 585 -15.07 -22.38 1.27
C ALA A 585 -14.03 -21.90 0.23
N ILE A 586 -13.04 -22.71 -0.14
CA ILE A 586 -12.13 -22.39 -1.25
C ILE A 586 -12.52 -23.28 -2.43
N ARG A 587 -12.80 -22.67 -3.59
CA ARG A 587 -13.07 -23.40 -4.84
C ARG A 587 -11.99 -23.04 -5.85
N ASN A 588 -11.14 -24.01 -6.16
CA ASN A 588 -10.15 -23.85 -7.22
C ASN A 588 -10.71 -24.46 -8.52
N ASN A 589 -11.21 -23.60 -9.40
CA ASN A 589 -11.80 -23.98 -10.68
C ASN A 589 -10.76 -24.20 -11.78
N VAL A 590 -9.47 -23.93 -11.51
CA VAL A 590 -8.37 -24.06 -12.50
C VAL A 590 -8.07 -25.52 -12.85
N SER A 591 -8.23 -26.44 -11.89
CA SER A 591 -7.90 -27.86 -12.09
C SER A 591 -8.96 -28.65 -12.86
N GLN A 592 -10.22 -28.21 -12.86
CA GLN A 592 -11.31 -28.94 -13.52
C GLN A 592 -11.32 -28.78 -15.04
N GLN A 593 -10.70 -27.73 -15.58
CA GLN A 593 -10.74 -27.43 -17.01
C GLN A 593 -9.91 -28.41 -17.87
N ASN A 594 -8.92 -29.10 -17.27
CA ASN A 594 -8.10 -30.10 -17.98
C ASN A 594 -8.72 -31.51 -18.03
N GLY A 595 -9.94 -31.72 -17.49
CA GLY A 595 -10.60 -33.03 -17.44
C GLY A 595 -11.50 -33.37 -18.64
N ALA A 596 -11.81 -32.42 -19.51
CA ALA A 596 -12.80 -32.59 -20.58
C ALA A 596 -12.14 -32.84 -21.96
N GLY A 597 -11.35 -33.91 -22.06
CA GLY A 597 -10.80 -34.42 -23.34
C GLY A 597 -11.14 -35.89 -23.63
N GLY A 598 -11.94 -36.53 -22.77
CA GLY A 598 -12.41 -37.90 -22.99
C GLY A 598 -13.73 -37.91 -23.76
N THR A 599 -13.67 -38.09 -25.09
CA THR A 599 -14.82 -38.42 -25.93
C THR A 599 -15.39 -39.79 -25.56
N GLY A 600 -16.21 -39.84 -24.51
CA GLY A 600 -17.04 -40.99 -24.18
C GLY A 600 -18.37 -40.90 -24.94
N PHE A 601 -18.46 -41.60 -26.08
CA PHE A 601 -19.71 -41.85 -26.79
C PHE A 601 -20.73 -42.56 -25.86
N PRO A 602 -21.99 -42.09 -25.77
CA PRO A 602 -23.05 -42.85 -25.14
C PRO A 602 -23.57 -43.90 -26.14
N GLY A 603 -23.11 -45.15 -25.99
CA GLY A 603 -23.63 -46.28 -26.77
C GLY A 603 -25.02 -46.71 -26.30
N PRO A 604 -25.97 -47.00 -27.22
CA PRO A 604 -27.32 -47.42 -26.87
C PRO A 604 -27.43 -48.95 -26.75
N GLY A 605 -28.12 -49.41 -25.69
CA GLY A 605 -28.99 -50.60 -25.65
C GLY A 605 -28.44 -51.98 -26.03
N GLY A 606 -28.51 -52.93 -25.08
CA GLY A 606 -28.46 -54.37 -25.38
C GLY A 606 -28.77 -55.25 -24.14
N PRO A 607 -29.84 -56.08 -24.16
CA PRO A 607 -30.24 -56.93 -23.04
C PRO A 607 -29.77 -58.40 -23.20
N GLY A 608 -29.47 -59.06 -22.08
CA GLY A 608 -29.57 -60.53 -21.96
C GLY A 608 -28.29 -61.30 -21.58
N GLY A 609 -28.44 -62.27 -20.67
CA GLY A 609 -27.66 -63.52 -20.68
C GLY A 609 -26.62 -63.73 -19.57
N PHE A 610 -27.00 -64.52 -18.56
CA PHE A 610 -26.12 -65.38 -17.72
C PHE A 610 -25.36 -66.43 -18.59
N PRO A 611 -24.44 -67.31 -18.08
CA PRO A 611 -24.03 -67.61 -16.68
C PRO A 611 -22.52 -67.82 -16.41
N GLY A 612 -22.15 -67.84 -15.11
CA GLY A 612 -21.24 -68.88 -14.58
C GLY A 612 -19.82 -68.47 -14.18
N MET A 613 -19.57 -68.45 -12.86
CA MET A 613 -18.59 -69.29 -12.15
C MET A 613 -18.15 -68.62 -10.84
N GLN A 614 -18.60 -69.22 -9.74
CA GLN A 614 -17.98 -69.13 -8.42
C GLN A 614 -17.21 -70.45 -8.21
N PRO A 615 -16.09 -70.45 -7.46
CA PRO A 615 -16.18 -71.12 -6.16
C PRO A 615 -15.27 -70.55 -5.07
N GLY A 616 -15.77 -70.55 -3.81
CA GLY A 616 -14.93 -70.82 -2.65
C GLY A 616 -15.11 -69.91 -1.43
N GLY A 617 -15.93 -70.32 -0.46
CA GLY A 617 -15.83 -69.86 0.94
C GLY A 617 -17.11 -70.02 1.78
N PRO A 618 -17.05 -70.41 3.08
CA PRO A 618 -17.93 -71.41 3.70
C PRO A 618 -19.16 -70.89 4.48
N PRO A 619 -20.05 -71.78 4.98
CA PRO A 619 -21.47 -71.53 5.21
C PRO A 619 -21.82 -70.97 6.60
N MET A 620 -22.88 -70.15 6.66
CA MET A 620 -23.55 -69.77 7.91
C MET A 620 -24.57 -70.84 8.32
N ALA A 621 -24.57 -71.18 9.62
CA ALA A 621 -25.60 -71.99 10.26
C ALA A 621 -26.74 -71.12 10.82
N PRO A 622 -28.01 -71.56 10.72
CA PRO A 622 -29.17 -70.81 11.21
C PRO A 622 -29.73 -71.32 12.56
N GLY A 623 -30.06 -70.37 13.44
CA GLY A 623 -31.09 -70.52 14.48
C GLY A 623 -30.60 -70.61 15.93
N MET A 624 -31.21 -69.83 16.83
CA MET A 624 -31.83 -70.32 18.08
C MET A 624 -32.42 -69.19 18.94
N MET A 625 -33.44 -69.59 19.71
CA MET A 625 -34.35 -68.86 20.60
C MET A 625 -33.71 -68.37 21.92
N GLY A 626 -34.20 -67.23 22.45
CA GLY A 626 -34.32 -66.86 23.89
C GLY A 626 -33.05 -66.88 24.78
N PRO A 627 -33.07 -66.48 26.08
CA PRO A 627 -34.18 -66.12 26.98
C PRO A 627 -34.02 -64.73 27.67
N GLY A 628 -35.03 -64.30 28.44
CA GLY A 628 -35.14 -62.93 28.97
C GLY A 628 -34.58 -62.63 30.38
N GLY A 629 -34.84 -61.37 30.79
CA GLY A 629 -34.80 -60.82 32.16
C GLY A 629 -33.45 -60.19 32.60
N PRO A 630 -33.40 -59.25 33.58
CA PRO A 630 -34.44 -58.73 34.48
C PRO A 630 -34.61 -57.19 34.45
N GLY A 631 -35.72 -56.71 35.02
CA GLY A 631 -36.17 -55.30 34.92
C GLY A 631 -35.84 -54.34 36.07
N GLY A 632 -36.38 -53.13 35.91
CA GLY A 632 -36.62 -52.07 36.91
C GLY A 632 -35.48 -51.07 37.12
N PRO A 633 -35.72 -49.84 37.66
CA PRO A 633 -36.98 -49.22 38.10
C PRO A 633 -37.31 -47.89 37.38
N GLY A 634 -38.60 -47.50 37.43
CA GLY A 634 -39.13 -46.30 36.79
C GLY A 634 -39.25 -45.05 37.67
N GLY A 635 -39.80 -44.01 37.01
CA GLY A 635 -40.45 -42.82 37.61
C GLY A 635 -39.70 -41.50 37.39
N PRO A 636 -40.37 -40.32 37.49
CA PRO A 636 -41.81 -40.04 37.55
C PRO A 636 -42.30 -39.12 36.41
N GLY A 637 -43.59 -39.25 36.08
CA GLY A 637 -44.25 -38.48 35.03
C GLY A 637 -45.07 -37.28 35.51
N GLY A 638 -45.56 -36.52 34.52
CA GLY A 638 -46.72 -35.63 34.57
C GLY A 638 -46.44 -34.16 34.95
N PRO A 639 -47.34 -33.21 34.62
CA PRO A 639 -48.73 -33.41 34.19
C PRO A 639 -49.15 -32.66 32.90
N GLY A 640 -50.06 -33.29 32.15
CA GLY A 640 -50.92 -32.65 31.16
C GLY A 640 -52.40 -32.84 31.51
N GLY A 641 -53.25 -32.02 30.89
CA GLY A 641 -54.72 -31.97 31.02
C GLY A 641 -55.17 -30.54 31.32
N PHE A 642 -56.15 -29.89 30.68
CA PHE A 642 -57.44 -30.25 30.03
C PHE A 642 -57.98 -28.94 29.38
N PRO A 643 -59.26 -28.79 28.93
CA PRO A 643 -60.22 -29.70 28.27
C PRO A 643 -60.85 -29.09 26.99
N GLY A 644 -61.51 -29.93 26.18
CA GLY A 644 -62.31 -29.52 25.02
C GLY A 644 -63.68 -28.89 25.36
N GLY A 645 -64.28 -28.27 24.36
CA GLY A 645 -65.63 -27.71 24.36
C GLY A 645 -66.29 -27.79 22.95
N PRO A 646 -67.62 -27.64 22.85
CA PRO A 646 -68.49 -28.47 22.01
C PRO A 646 -68.87 -27.87 20.65
N GLY A 647 -69.23 -28.76 19.71
CA GLY A 647 -69.60 -28.43 18.34
C GLY A 647 -70.93 -27.70 18.16
N GLY A 648 -71.03 -26.97 17.05
CA GLY A 648 -72.24 -26.32 16.55
C GLY A 648 -72.42 -26.56 15.03
N PRO A 649 -73.66 -26.67 14.52
CA PRO A 649 -73.96 -27.11 13.16
C PRO A 649 -74.14 -25.96 12.16
N GLY A 650 -73.68 -26.17 10.92
CA GLY A 650 -74.31 -25.70 9.67
C GLY A 650 -74.26 -24.21 9.32
N GLY A 651 -73.61 -23.88 8.20
CA GLY A 651 -73.84 -22.61 7.49
C GLY A 651 -72.99 -22.45 6.22
N PRO A 652 -73.61 -22.39 5.02
CA PRO A 652 -72.92 -22.00 3.79
C PRO A 652 -73.06 -20.49 3.57
N GLY A 653 -71.94 -19.76 3.48
CA GLY A 653 -71.96 -18.33 3.17
C GLY A 653 -70.60 -17.67 3.34
N GLY A 654 -70.11 -17.04 2.27
CA GLY A 654 -68.76 -16.50 2.19
C GLY A 654 -68.51 -15.20 2.96
N PHE A 655 -67.23 -14.94 3.22
CA PHE A 655 -66.70 -13.60 3.43
C PHE A 655 -65.33 -13.47 2.72
N PRO A 656 -65.12 -12.43 1.91
CA PRO A 656 -63.84 -12.11 1.31
C PRO A 656 -63.00 -11.20 2.23
N GLY A 657 -61.70 -11.51 2.35
CA GLY A 657 -60.63 -10.53 2.61
C GLY A 657 -60.47 -10.01 4.04
N GLY A 658 -59.66 -10.69 4.84
CA GLY A 658 -58.94 -10.09 5.97
C GLY A 658 -57.51 -9.71 5.56
N PRO A 659 -56.99 -8.50 5.87
CA PRO A 659 -55.62 -8.12 5.55
C PRO A 659 -54.64 -9.06 6.24
N GLY A 660 -53.77 -9.71 5.45
CA GLY A 660 -52.70 -10.55 5.96
C GLY A 660 -51.82 -9.75 6.91
N GLY A 661 -51.69 -10.24 8.15
CA GLY A 661 -50.76 -9.67 9.12
C GLY A 661 -49.33 -9.66 8.57
N PRO A 662 -48.47 -8.74 9.04
CA PRO A 662 -47.07 -8.65 8.61
C PRO A 662 -46.41 -10.02 8.79
N GLY A 663 -46.14 -10.70 7.68
CA GLY A 663 -45.48 -11.99 7.68
C GLY A 663 -44.18 -11.85 8.47
N GLY A 664 -44.04 -12.65 9.53
CA GLY A 664 -42.83 -12.68 10.34
C GLY A 664 -41.64 -12.84 9.41
N GLY A 665 -40.80 -11.81 9.35
CA GLY A 665 -39.58 -11.83 8.54
C GLY A 665 -38.72 -12.98 9.02
N GLY A 666 -38.74 -14.09 8.28
CA GLY A 666 -37.81 -15.19 8.51
C GLY A 666 -36.38 -14.65 8.49
N PRO A 667 -35.47 -15.22 9.29
CA PRO A 667 -34.09 -14.78 9.33
C PRO A 667 -33.54 -14.73 7.90
N ARG A 668 -33.08 -13.56 7.46
CA ARG A 668 -32.45 -13.39 6.14
C ARG A 668 -31.38 -14.48 6.01
N GLY A 669 -31.45 -15.26 4.92
CA GLY A 669 -30.53 -16.36 4.68
C GLY A 669 -29.08 -15.88 4.76
N LYS A 670 -28.27 -16.58 5.58
CA LYS A 670 -26.84 -16.31 5.71
C LYS A 670 -26.19 -16.46 4.33
N VAL A 671 -25.45 -15.45 3.87
CA VAL A 671 -24.68 -15.53 2.62
C VAL A 671 -23.49 -16.45 2.85
N ASP A 672 -23.34 -17.48 2.02
CA ASP A 672 -22.24 -18.44 2.13
C ASP A 672 -20.91 -17.80 1.71
N SER A 673 -19.94 -17.79 2.62
CA SER A 673 -18.63 -17.22 2.34
C SER A 673 -17.77 -18.17 1.51
N HIS A 674 -17.18 -17.69 0.43
CA HIS A 674 -16.29 -18.48 -0.41
C HIS A 674 -15.21 -17.65 -1.12
N ILE A 675 -14.13 -18.33 -1.48
CA ILE A 675 -13.01 -17.84 -2.28
C ILE A 675 -12.97 -18.67 -3.56
N ASP A 676 -13.28 -18.06 -4.68
CA ASP A 676 -13.24 -18.71 -5.99
C ASP A 676 -11.95 -18.31 -6.72
N ILE A 677 -11.16 -19.30 -7.13
CA ILE A 677 -9.96 -19.13 -7.95
C ILE A 677 -10.27 -19.68 -9.33
N SER A 678 -10.21 -18.82 -10.34
CA SER A 678 -10.41 -19.16 -11.74
C SER A 678 -9.23 -18.68 -12.58
N MET A 679 -9.07 -19.26 -13.76
CA MET A 679 -8.03 -18.87 -14.70
C MET A 679 -8.63 -18.82 -16.09
N THR A 680 -8.34 -17.75 -16.82
CA THR A 680 -8.65 -17.61 -18.25
C THR A 680 -7.39 -17.14 -18.95
N ASP A 681 -6.84 -17.98 -19.84
CA ASP A 681 -5.52 -17.77 -20.46
C ASP A 681 -4.41 -17.55 -19.41
N LYS A 682 -3.77 -16.36 -19.45
CA LYS A 682 -2.73 -15.87 -18.53
C LYS A 682 -3.27 -15.15 -17.31
N VAL A 683 -4.58 -14.96 -17.22
CA VAL A 683 -5.21 -14.19 -16.14
C VAL A 683 -5.70 -15.17 -15.08
N VAL A 684 -5.15 -15.05 -13.89
CA VAL A 684 -5.69 -15.71 -12.69
C VAL A 684 -6.57 -14.71 -11.97
N THR A 685 -7.82 -15.11 -11.73
CA THR A 685 -8.82 -14.33 -11.03
C THR A 685 -9.11 -15.00 -9.68
N THR A 686 -9.14 -14.21 -8.61
CA THR A 686 -9.49 -14.65 -7.25
C THR A 686 -10.60 -13.76 -6.72
N GLU A 687 -11.78 -14.33 -6.54
CA GLU A 687 -12.95 -13.64 -6.00
C GLU A 687 -13.20 -14.07 -4.55
N PHE A 688 -13.37 -13.09 -3.69
CA PHE A 688 -13.73 -13.24 -2.28
C PHE A 688 -15.19 -12.77 -2.13
N GLN A 689 -16.08 -13.69 -1.82
CA GLN A 689 -17.44 -13.40 -1.37
C GLN A 689 -17.52 -13.74 0.11
N LEU A 690 -17.54 -12.73 0.97
CA LEU A 690 -17.52 -12.89 2.42
C LEU A 690 -18.86 -12.43 2.98
N GLY A 691 -19.53 -13.28 3.75
CA GLY A 691 -20.82 -13.00 4.39
C GLY A 691 -20.71 -13.09 5.92
N TRP A 692 -21.10 -12.05 6.63
CA TRP A 692 -20.97 -11.94 8.09
C TRP A 692 -22.26 -11.41 8.72
N THR A 693 -22.32 -11.43 10.06
CA THR A 693 -23.45 -10.83 10.80
C THR A 693 -23.22 -9.34 11.05
N GLU A 694 -24.30 -8.57 11.22
CA GLU A 694 -24.19 -7.13 11.52
C GLU A 694 -23.37 -6.84 12.80
N SER A 695 -23.48 -7.67 13.84
CA SER A 695 -22.63 -7.52 15.04
C SER A 695 -21.16 -7.73 14.72
N LYS A 696 -20.80 -8.79 13.99
CA LYS A 696 -19.40 -9.01 13.57
C LYS A 696 -18.89 -7.90 12.67
N PHE A 697 -19.75 -7.36 11.81
CA PHE A 697 -19.42 -6.18 11.03
C PHE A 697 -19.08 -4.99 11.93
N ASN A 698 -19.96 -4.62 12.86
CA ASN A 698 -19.76 -3.45 13.71
C ASN A 698 -18.52 -3.59 14.62
N ASP A 699 -18.35 -4.77 15.23
CA ASP A 699 -17.32 -5.02 16.24
C ASP A 699 -15.92 -5.16 15.61
N GLU A 700 -15.81 -5.92 14.51
CA GLU A 700 -14.51 -6.28 13.92
C GLU A 700 -14.23 -5.49 12.63
N VAL A 701 -15.15 -5.51 11.67
CA VAL A 701 -14.92 -4.94 10.33
C VAL A 701 -14.91 -3.42 10.35
N GLN A 702 -15.96 -2.82 10.91
CA GLN A 702 -16.15 -1.38 10.95
C GLN A 702 -15.11 -0.71 11.82
N SER A 703 -14.76 -1.29 12.98
CA SER A 703 -13.70 -0.78 13.85
C SER A 703 -12.38 -0.65 13.09
N ARG A 704 -11.97 -1.71 12.38
CA ARG A 704 -10.71 -1.72 11.62
C ARG A 704 -10.74 -0.85 10.38
N LEU A 705 -11.87 -0.83 9.65
CA LEU A 705 -12.06 0.09 8.53
C LEU A 705 -11.99 1.55 8.99
N SER A 706 -12.61 1.87 10.12
CA SER A 706 -12.58 3.21 10.71
C SER A 706 -11.16 3.61 11.10
N ARG A 707 -10.34 2.66 11.61
CA ARG A 707 -8.91 2.90 11.87
C ARG A 707 -8.16 3.20 10.58
N LEU A 708 -8.30 2.36 9.55
CA LEU A 708 -7.64 2.58 8.25
C LEU A 708 -8.05 3.93 7.64
N ALA A 709 -9.33 4.22 7.61
CA ALA A 709 -9.87 5.48 7.11
C ALA A 709 -9.35 6.67 7.94
N SER A 710 -9.28 6.55 9.27
CA SER A 710 -8.70 7.56 10.14
C SER A 710 -7.20 7.77 9.89
N GLN A 711 -6.46 6.72 9.52
CA GLN A 711 -5.05 6.84 9.15
C GLN A 711 -4.87 7.54 7.79
N ILE A 712 -5.67 7.17 6.78
CA ILE A 712 -5.67 7.83 5.47
C ILE A 712 -6.06 9.30 5.62
N LYS A 713 -7.16 9.57 6.34
CA LYS A 713 -7.61 10.92 6.68
C LYS A 713 -6.54 11.70 7.44
N GLY A 714 -5.92 11.09 8.45
CA GLY A 714 -4.83 11.68 9.21
C GLY A 714 -3.67 12.10 8.31
N ARG A 715 -3.24 11.23 7.40
CA ARG A 715 -2.20 11.54 6.40
C ARG A 715 -2.60 12.68 5.50
N MET A 716 -3.80 12.60 4.93
CA MET A 716 -4.32 13.66 4.08
C MET A 716 -4.34 14.98 4.84
N GLN A 717 -4.92 15.03 6.03
CA GLN A 717 -4.97 16.25 6.83
C GLN A 717 -3.57 16.80 7.18
N VAL A 718 -2.58 15.94 7.46
CA VAL A 718 -1.19 16.39 7.69
C VAL A 718 -0.58 16.93 6.41
N LEU A 719 -0.73 16.24 5.28
CA LEU A 719 -0.13 16.62 4.00
C LEU A 719 -0.80 17.84 3.35
N THR A 720 -2.10 18.02 3.61
CA THR A 720 -2.91 19.13 3.11
C THR A 720 -2.91 20.32 4.06
N GLY A 721 -2.55 20.11 5.32
CA GLY A 721 -2.64 21.10 6.38
C GLY A 721 -1.63 22.22 6.19
N ASP A 722 -2.13 23.44 6.06
CA ASP A 722 -1.36 24.65 6.34
C ASP A 722 -0.76 24.54 7.76
N MET A 723 0.44 25.09 7.94
CA MET A 723 1.25 25.09 9.17
C MET A 723 0.42 24.93 10.46
N THR A 724 0.37 23.69 10.95
CA THR A 724 -0.56 23.18 11.97
C THR A 724 -0.43 23.83 13.34
N TRP A 725 0.72 24.42 13.63
CA TRP A 725 1.00 25.11 14.89
C TRP A 725 0.21 26.41 15.10
N TYR A 726 -0.28 27.08 14.04
CA TYR A 726 -1.13 28.27 14.24
C TYR A 726 -2.49 27.89 14.84
N LYS A 727 -3.09 26.80 14.36
CA LYS A 727 -4.32 26.24 14.96
C LYS A 727 -4.08 25.82 16.40
N MET A 728 -2.92 25.25 16.69
CA MET A 728 -2.55 24.92 18.07
C MET A 728 -2.42 26.18 18.94
N GLY A 729 -1.79 27.24 18.41
CA GLY A 729 -1.71 28.55 19.06
C GLY A 729 -3.10 29.14 19.36
N GLU A 730 -4.03 29.11 18.39
CA GLU A 730 -5.43 29.52 18.60
C GLU A 730 -6.13 28.71 19.68
N VAL A 731 -5.86 27.41 19.77
CA VAL A 731 -6.39 26.56 20.84
C VAL A 731 -5.79 26.96 22.18
N ILE A 732 -4.48 27.15 22.26
CA ILE A 732 -3.78 27.57 23.49
C ILE A 732 -4.35 28.90 24.00
N ALA A 733 -4.60 29.88 23.12
CA ALA A 733 -5.23 31.14 23.49
C ALA A 733 -6.63 30.99 24.11
N LYS A 734 -7.34 29.89 23.82
CA LYS A 734 -8.68 29.58 24.33
C LYS A 734 -8.68 28.71 25.60
N LEU A 735 -7.55 28.09 25.95
CA LEU A 735 -7.42 27.28 27.17
C LEU A 735 -7.57 28.10 28.46
N PRO A 736 -6.84 29.22 28.63
CA PRO A 736 -6.94 30.00 29.85
C PRO A 736 -8.28 30.73 29.91
N SER A 737 -8.96 30.57 31.04
CA SER A 737 -10.00 31.52 31.47
C SER A 737 -9.74 31.89 32.92
N PRO A 738 -10.27 33.01 33.43
CA PRO A 738 -10.12 33.36 34.85
C PRO A 738 -10.54 32.23 35.81
N SER A 739 -11.43 31.34 35.37
CA SER A 739 -11.91 30.17 36.13
C SER A 739 -11.21 28.85 35.79
N ARG A 740 -10.36 28.79 34.76
CA ARG A 740 -9.77 27.54 34.26
C ARG A 740 -8.25 27.66 34.13
N PRO A 741 -7.47 26.89 34.92
CA PRO A 741 -6.03 26.81 34.71
C PRO A 741 -5.73 26.14 33.37
N PHE A 742 -4.49 26.33 32.89
CA PHE A 742 -3.95 25.50 31.82
C PHE A 742 -4.09 24.02 32.20
N PRO A 743 -4.35 23.12 31.22
CA PRO A 743 -4.44 21.69 31.49
C PRO A 743 -3.18 21.18 32.18
N ARG A 744 -3.37 20.40 33.25
CA ARG A 744 -2.31 19.59 33.84
C ARG A 744 -1.81 18.56 32.83
N GLY A 745 -0.53 18.25 32.89
CA GLY A 745 0.19 17.38 31.96
C GLY A 745 -0.38 15.97 31.80
N THR A 746 -1.01 15.44 32.84
CA THR A 746 -1.70 14.14 32.80
C THR A 746 -3.07 14.20 33.47
N LEU A 747 -4.05 13.50 32.88
CA LEU A 747 -5.39 13.39 33.46
C LEU A 747 -5.40 12.38 34.60
N ASP A 748 -6.14 12.68 35.67
CA ASP A 748 -6.29 11.75 36.79
C ASP A 748 -6.96 10.46 36.34
N ARG A 749 -6.39 9.38 36.84
CA ARG A 749 -6.98 8.06 36.80
C ARG A 749 -7.44 7.70 38.19
N GLU A 750 -8.63 7.13 38.31
CA GLU A 750 -9.19 6.73 39.60
C GLU A 750 -8.23 5.76 40.29
N THR A 751 -7.88 6.09 41.53
CA THR A 751 -7.06 5.23 42.38
C THR A 751 -7.86 4.00 42.76
N ARG A 752 -7.21 2.83 42.72
CA ARG A 752 -7.85 1.56 43.06
C ARG A 752 -7.36 1.06 44.42
N SER A 753 -8.21 0.30 45.11
CA SER A 753 -7.90 -0.30 46.41
C SER A 753 -6.74 -1.30 46.34
N ASP A 754 -6.60 -2.01 45.22
CA ASP A 754 -5.48 -2.92 44.92
C ASP A 754 -4.12 -2.21 44.81
N ARG A 755 -4.13 -0.88 44.65
CA ARG A 755 -2.93 -0.03 44.67
C ARG A 755 -2.78 0.76 45.97
N TYR A 756 -3.47 0.37 47.04
CA TYR A 756 -3.48 1.11 48.31
C TYR A 756 -3.86 2.58 48.13
N GLN A 757 -4.74 2.87 47.16
CA GLN A 757 -5.15 4.23 46.78
C GLN A 757 -3.99 5.14 46.31
N LEU A 758 -2.84 4.56 45.92
CA LEU A 758 -1.74 5.33 45.34
C LEU A 758 -2.12 5.80 43.92
N PRO A 759 -1.79 7.06 43.57
CA PRO A 759 -1.97 7.57 42.21
C PRO A 759 -1.27 6.70 41.15
N HIS A 760 -1.87 6.65 39.97
CA HIS A 760 -1.22 6.05 38.81
C HIS A 760 -0.02 6.90 38.38
N PRO A 761 1.12 6.28 38.01
CA PRO A 761 2.26 7.05 37.55
C PRO A 761 1.92 7.77 36.23
N PRO A 762 2.53 8.94 35.95
CA PRO A 762 2.26 9.76 34.76
C PRO A 762 2.21 8.99 33.44
N GLU A 763 3.15 8.06 33.23
CA GLU A 763 3.29 7.25 32.03
C GLU A 763 2.16 6.23 31.81
N GLN A 764 1.30 5.99 32.80
CA GLN A 764 0.11 5.16 32.68
C GLN A 764 -1.18 5.98 32.53
N ARG A 765 -1.10 7.30 32.58
CA ARG A 765 -2.23 8.23 32.53
C ARG A 765 -2.39 8.81 31.12
N VAL A 766 -3.57 9.35 30.83
CA VAL A 766 -3.84 10.02 29.55
C VAL A 766 -3.18 11.40 29.56
N SER A 767 -2.58 11.79 28.44
CA SER A 767 -1.96 13.11 28.25
C SER A 767 -2.97 14.26 28.27
N PHE A 768 -2.53 15.44 28.71
CA PHE A 768 -3.25 16.71 28.57
C PHE A 768 -3.67 17.04 27.14
N MET A 769 -2.99 16.48 26.13
CA MET A 769 -3.36 16.66 24.72
C MET A 769 -4.80 16.21 24.43
N ALA A 770 -5.34 15.26 25.22
CA ALA A 770 -6.75 14.89 25.14
C ALA A 770 -7.69 16.08 25.42
N ASP A 771 -7.36 16.98 26.33
CA ASP A 771 -8.16 18.17 26.65
C ASP A 771 -8.14 19.23 25.55
N LEU A 772 -7.19 19.15 24.60
CA LEU A 772 -7.11 20.03 23.44
C LEU A 772 -8.07 19.62 22.32
N LEU A 773 -8.44 18.33 22.26
CA LEU A 773 -9.23 17.76 21.16
C LEU A 773 -10.57 18.47 20.90
N PRO A 774 -11.38 18.86 21.92
CA PRO A 774 -12.63 19.57 21.66
C PRO A 774 -12.41 20.92 20.95
N PHE A 775 -11.35 21.65 21.30
CA PHE A 775 -11.00 22.94 20.69
C PHE A 775 -10.46 22.79 19.27
N LEU A 776 -9.93 21.62 18.94
CA LEU A 776 -9.49 21.23 17.60
C LEU A 776 -10.63 20.68 16.72
N GLY A 777 -11.89 20.69 17.21
CA GLY A 777 -13.03 20.11 16.50
C GLY A 777 -13.03 18.57 16.48
N ARG A 778 -12.30 17.94 17.42
CA ARG A 778 -12.13 16.48 17.54
C ARG A 778 -12.83 15.92 18.78
N ALA A 779 -13.98 16.49 19.16
CA ALA A 779 -14.78 16.05 20.30
C ALA A 779 -15.18 14.56 20.23
N GLY A 780 -15.35 14.00 19.02
CA GLY A 780 -15.59 12.56 18.84
C GLY A 780 -14.44 11.68 19.34
N VAL A 781 -13.19 12.07 19.06
CA VAL A 781 -12.00 11.36 19.58
C VAL A 781 -11.92 11.51 21.09
N ARG A 782 -12.22 12.71 21.63
CA ARG A 782 -12.29 12.93 23.07
C ARG A 782 -13.32 12.06 23.78
N GLY A 783 -14.48 11.83 23.14
CA GLY A 783 -15.56 11.00 23.68
C GLY A 783 -15.21 9.50 23.77
N MET A 784 -14.20 9.04 23.03
CA MET A 784 -13.70 7.66 23.13
C MET A 784 -12.74 7.45 24.32
N ILE A 785 -12.28 8.54 24.96
CA ILE A 785 -11.26 8.49 26.01
C ILE A 785 -11.93 8.34 27.38
N GLU A 786 -11.60 7.27 28.09
CA GLU A 786 -12.01 6.93 29.45
C GLU A 786 -10.88 7.23 30.46
N GLU A 787 -10.49 8.50 30.62
CA GLU A 787 -9.29 8.87 31.39
C GLU A 787 -9.27 8.34 32.83
N LYS A 788 -10.44 8.25 33.47
CA LYS A 788 -10.59 7.85 34.86
C LYS A 788 -10.47 6.33 35.05
N LYS A 789 -10.87 5.55 34.04
CA LYS A 789 -11.03 4.09 34.17
C LYS A 789 -9.80 3.32 33.69
N SER A 790 -9.30 3.71 32.52
CA SER A 790 -8.35 2.91 31.75
C SER A 790 -7.03 3.64 31.54
N PRO A 791 -5.87 2.94 31.48
CA PRO A 791 -4.63 3.56 31.05
C PRO A 791 -4.74 3.97 29.58
N TRP A 792 -3.82 4.81 29.10
CA TRP A 792 -3.87 5.28 27.71
C TRP A 792 -3.69 4.14 26.68
N TYR A 793 -3.00 3.06 27.06
CA TYR A 793 -2.68 1.91 26.20
C TYR A 793 -3.68 0.75 26.28
N ALA A 794 -4.89 0.97 26.81
CA ALA A 794 -5.91 -0.08 26.88
C ALA A 794 -7.32 0.42 26.52
N GLY A 795 -8.18 -0.52 26.12
CA GLY A 795 -9.60 -0.26 25.84
C GLY A 795 -9.85 0.82 24.79
N GLY A 796 -10.84 1.67 25.03
CA GLY A 796 -11.18 2.80 24.15
C GLY A 796 -10.04 3.81 23.96
N ASN A 797 -9.21 4.00 24.99
CA ASN A 797 -8.07 4.92 24.93
C ASN A 797 -7.04 4.48 23.89
N LEU A 798 -6.74 3.19 23.79
CA LEU A 798 -5.79 2.67 22.81
C LEU A 798 -6.27 2.98 21.38
N SER A 799 -7.55 2.74 21.10
CA SER A 799 -8.17 3.05 19.80
C SER A 799 -8.16 4.56 19.51
N ALA A 800 -8.41 5.40 20.51
CA ALA A 800 -8.26 6.84 20.38
C ALA A 800 -6.80 7.23 20.07
N GLY A 801 -5.83 6.63 20.78
CA GLY A 801 -4.39 6.86 20.61
C GLY A 801 -3.82 6.48 19.25
N GLU A 802 -4.46 5.57 18.52
CA GLU A 802 -4.12 5.22 17.13
C GLU A 802 -4.53 6.32 16.11
N THR A 803 -5.41 7.25 16.52
CA THR A 803 -5.88 8.34 15.67
C THR A 803 -4.79 9.40 15.50
N TRP A 804 -4.67 9.94 14.28
CA TRP A 804 -3.75 11.02 13.99
C TRP A 804 -4.41 12.35 14.30
N ILE A 805 -3.66 13.22 14.94
CA ILE A 805 -4.05 14.59 15.18
C ILE A 805 -3.04 15.46 14.42
N PRO A 806 -3.34 15.87 13.18
CA PRO A 806 -2.50 16.74 12.36
C PRO A 806 -1.96 17.95 13.12
N GLU A 807 -2.76 18.50 14.03
CA GLU A 807 -2.36 19.66 14.82
C GLU A 807 -1.24 19.36 15.83
N PHE A 808 -1.07 18.09 16.21
CA PHE A 808 0.07 17.60 16.99
C PHE A 808 1.26 17.18 16.11
N LEU A 809 1.14 17.26 14.78
CA LEU A 809 2.14 16.78 13.85
C LEU A 809 2.76 17.92 13.04
N VAL A 810 3.99 17.70 12.57
CA VAL A 810 4.74 18.63 11.71
C VAL A 810 4.74 18.09 10.27
N PRO A 811 4.02 18.73 9.33
CA PRO A 811 3.84 18.22 7.96
C PRO A 811 5.10 18.04 7.13
N TYR A 812 6.17 18.77 7.44
CA TYR A 812 7.43 18.68 6.70
C TYR A 812 8.42 17.67 7.30
N TYR A 813 8.06 17.03 8.41
CA TYR A 813 8.86 15.93 8.96
C TYR A 813 8.66 14.65 8.14
N PRO A 814 9.64 13.73 8.18
CA PRO A 814 9.46 12.40 7.60
C PRO A 814 8.23 11.69 8.17
N GLN A 815 7.47 10.98 7.33
CA GLN A 815 6.18 10.41 7.73
C GLN A 815 6.28 9.37 8.86
N GLU A 816 7.44 8.72 8.99
CA GLU A 816 7.75 7.81 10.09
C GLU A 816 7.66 8.48 11.46
N THR A 817 7.86 9.80 11.54
CA THR A 817 7.74 10.57 12.79
C THR A 817 6.30 10.88 13.18
N TRP A 818 5.34 10.67 12.27
CA TRP A 818 3.91 10.81 12.54
C TRP A 818 3.32 9.57 13.23
N ARG A 819 4.18 8.57 13.44
CA ARG A 819 3.89 7.30 14.08
C ARG A 819 4.68 7.18 15.36
N ALA A 820 4.04 6.58 16.36
CA ALA A 820 4.69 6.20 17.58
C ALA A 820 4.46 4.70 17.83
N THR A 821 5.48 4.04 18.32
CA THR A 821 5.38 2.70 18.92
C THR A 821 5.81 2.82 20.37
N HIS A 822 5.21 2.04 21.26
CA HIS A 822 5.54 2.12 22.68
C HIS A 822 5.50 0.74 23.32
N PRO A 823 6.43 0.39 24.23
CA PRO A 823 6.45 -0.94 24.87
C PRO A 823 5.17 -1.31 25.61
N LEU A 824 4.46 -0.32 26.19
CA LEU A 824 3.17 -0.55 26.87
C LEU A 824 1.99 -0.81 25.91
N ALA A 825 2.19 -0.59 24.61
CA ALA A 825 1.21 -0.81 23.55
C ALA A 825 1.88 -1.62 22.43
N GLU A 826 2.47 -2.77 22.78
CA GLU A 826 3.17 -3.64 21.85
C GLU A 826 2.27 -4.06 20.68
N GLY A 827 2.79 -4.07 19.46
CA GLY A 827 1.99 -4.38 18.26
C GLY A 827 1.11 -3.24 17.75
N HIS A 828 0.95 -2.16 18.51
CA HIS A 828 0.13 -1.02 18.10
C HIS A 828 0.96 0.11 17.47
N SER A 829 0.38 0.69 16.43
CA SER A 829 0.91 1.84 15.70
C SER A 829 0.09 3.08 16.08
N LEU A 830 0.63 3.88 16.99
CA LEU A 830 -0.04 5.03 17.60
C LEU A 830 0.17 6.31 16.78
N GLY A 831 -0.73 7.27 16.92
CA GLY A 831 -0.51 8.63 16.47
C GLY A 831 0.61 9.28 17.31
N ALA A 832 1.61 9.86 16.65
CA ALA A 832 2.65 10.59 17.36
C ALA A 832 2.22 12.03 17.71
N THR A 833 3.05 12.68 18.52
CA THR A 833 3.16 14.14 18.59
C THR A 833 4.58 14.58 18.23
N ASN A 834 4.70 15.71 17.55
CA ASN A 834 5.94 16.43 17.30
C ASN A 834 6.08 17.66 18.23
N TYR A 835 5.19 17.82 19.22
CA TYR A 835 5.21 18.88 20.23
C TYR A 835 5.16 18.28 21.64
N ALA A 836 5.75 18.98 22.60
CA ALA A 836 5.61 18.69 24.03
C ALA A 836 5.40 19.98 24.82
N ALA A 837 4.69 19.90 25.95
CA ALA A 837 4.65 21.00 26.90
C ALA A 837 5.96 21.08 27.69
N THR A 838 6.40 22.30 27.99
CA THR A 838 7.60 22.56 28.79
C THR A 838 7.22 22.77 30.25
N ALA A 839 7.69 21.85 31.11
CA ALA A 839 7.33 21.84 32.52
C ALA A 839 8.14 22.78 33.40
N GLY A 840 9.23 23.32 32.88
CA GLY A 840 10.15 24.18 33.61
C GLY A 840 11.61 23.79 33.42
N LEU A 841 12.46 24.40 34.24
CA LEU A 841 13.90 24.19 34.35
C LEU A 841 14.21 23.03 35.31
N GLY A 842 14.99 22.08 34.82
CA GLY A 842 15.30 20.79 35.43
C GLY A 842 14.58 19.64 34.71
N LEU A 843 15.27 18.51 34.50
CA LEU A 843 14.71 17.35 33.79
C LEU A 843 13.44 16.78 34.49
N ASP A 844 13.34 16.94 35.81
CA ASP A 844 12.22 16.50 36.63
C ASP A 844 11.19 17.62 36.95
N ALA A 845 11.26 18.77 36.28
CA ALA A 845 10.41 19.94 36.60
C ALA A 845 8.90 19.63 36.60
N ALA A 846 8.46 18.65 35.81
CA ALA A 846 7.07 18.20 35.76
C ALA A 846 6.56 17.59 37.08
N ARG A 847 7.46 17.21 38.00
CA ARG A 847 7.14 16.65 39.33
C ARG A 847 7.27 17.66 40.46
N PHE A 848 7.77 18.86 40.20
CA PHE A 848 7.97 19.87 41.24
C PHE A 848 6.62 20.33 41.82
N ASP A 849 6.61 20.66 43.12
CA ASP A 849 5.43 21.22 43.77
C ASP A 849 5.36 22.74 43.50
N PRO A 850 4.34 23.24 42.79
CA PRO A 850 4.21 24.68 42.51
C PRO A 850 4.01 25.54 43.75
N LYS A 851 3.76 24.95 44.93
CA LYS A 851 3.62 25.66 46.21
C LYS A 851 4.96 25.90 46.91
N ASP A 852 6.01 25.14 46.56
CA ASP A 852 7.35 25.39 47.08
C ASP A 852 7.90 26.66 46.41
N PRO A 853 8.26 27.71 47.17
CA PRO A 853 8.75 28.96 46.62
C PRO A 853 9.99 28.83 45.72
N GLU A 854 10.87 27.86 45.99
CA GLU A 854 12.08 27.65 45.17
C GLU A 854 11.76 26.90 43.87
N ALA A 855 10.89 25.89 43.95
CA ALA A 855 10.34 25.23 42.75
C ALA A 855 9.52 26.19 41.88
N ALA A 856 8.73 27.08 42.48
CA ALA A 856 7.85 28.01 41.79
C ALA A 856 8.58 28.92 40.77
N LYS A 857 9.86 29.23 41.04
CA LYS A 857 10.74 30.01 40.15
C LYS A 857 11.25 29.20 38.95
N LYS A 858 11.28 27.87 39.07
CA LYS A 858 11.81 26.97 38.03
C LYS A 858 10.73 26.35 37.16
N ILE A 859 9.49 26.27 37.63
CA ILE A 859 8.42 25.61 36.87
C ILE A 859 7.89 26.47 35.72
N GLY A 860 7.45 25.78 34.67
CA GLY A 860 6.72 26.34 33.54
C GLY A 860 5.22 26.36 33.80
N MET A 861 4.43 26.30 32.73
CA MET A 861 2.97 26.48 32.84
C MET A 861 2.20 25.21 33.23
N THR A 862 2.77 24.03 33.07
CA THR A 862 2.11 22.75 33.40
C THR A 862 3.10 21.70 33.90
N GLY A 863 2.68 20.85 34.82
CA GLY A 863 3.40 19.67 35.28
C GLY A 863 2.49 18.45 35.25
N TYR A 864 2.94 17.28 35.67
CA TYR A 864 2.12 16.07 35.57
C TYR A 864 0.78 16.18 36.31
N ASP A 865 0.81 16.79 37.50
CA ASP A 865 -0.32 16.81 38.44
C ASP A 865 -0.91 18.22 38.64
N TRP A 866 -0.37 19.23 37.98
CA TRP A 866 -0.77 20.63 38.15
C TRP A 866 -0.74 21.40 36.83
N GLY A 867 -1.53 22.46 36.77
CA GLY A 867 -1.54 23.43 35.68
C GLY A 867 -1.67 24.84 36.24
N SER A 868 -0.95 25.78 35.65
CA SER A 868 -0.91 27.17 36.10
C SER A 868 -2.20 27.88 35.74
N ARG A 869 -2.64 28.81 36.58
CA ARG A 869 -3.64 29.80 36.17
C ARG A 869 -2.96 30.94 35.41
N PRO A 870 -3.69 31.71 34.59
CA PRO A 870 -3.12 32.89 33.93
C PRO A 870 -2.43 33.85 34.91
N GLU A 871 -3.02 34.05 36.09
CA GLU A 871 -2.46 34.89 37.14
C GLU A 871 -1.19 34.33 37.78
N ASP A 872 -0.89 33.04 37.64
CA ASP A 872 0.35 32.43 38.13
C ASP A 872 1.54 32.69 37.19
N VAL A 873 1.28 33.11 35.95
CA VAL A 873 2.30 33.38 34.93
C VAL A 873 2.78 34.83 35.03
N LYS A 874 3.63 35.09 36.03
CA LYS A 874 4.14 36.43 36.37
C LYS A 874 5.06 37.03 35.30
N ASP A 875 5.74 36.19 34.52
CA ASP A 875 6.62 36.64 33.42
C ASP A 875 5.83 37.06 32.17
N GLY A 876 4.51 36.79 32.15
CA GLY A 876 3.57 37.13 31.10
C GLY A 876 3.33 36.00 30.09
N LEU A 877 2.07 35.77 29.74
CA LEU A 877 1.66 34.69 28.82
C LEU A 877 2.33 34.78 27.43
N SER A 878 2.64 36.00 26.95
CA SER A 878 3.31 36.21 25.67
C SER A 878 4.82 35.91 25.69
N ASN A 879 5.38 35.70 26.88
CA ASN A 879 6.81 35.56 27.16
C ASN A 879 7.15 34.15 27.67
N THR A 880 6.18 33.43 28.24
CA THR A 880 6.36 32.05 28.69
C THR A 880 5.92 31.05 27.62
N VAL A 881 6.81 30.11 27.30
CA VAL A 881 6.56 28.98 26.41
C VAL A 881 5.65 27.97 27.10
N TYR A 882 4.57 27.61 26.43
CA TYR A 882 3.71 26.51 26.87
C TYR A 882 4.10 25.19 26.20
N MET A 883 4.24 25.20 24.87
CA MET A 883 4.63 24.04 24.08
C MET A 883 5.80 24.35 23.15
N ILE A 884 6.65 23.36 22.93
CA ILE A 884 7.82 23.44 22.06
C ILE A 884 7.78 22.32 21.02
N GLN A 885 8.22 22.64 19.80
CA GLN A 885 8.40 21.64 18.76
C GLN A 885 9.66 20.79 19.03
N LEU A 886 9.52 19.48 18.88
CA LEU A 886 10.59 18.50 19.02
C LEU A 886 11.26 18.23 17.66
N PRO A 887 12.56 17.92 17.61
CA PRO A 887 13.22 17.51 16.37
C PRO A 887 12.70 16.13 15.89
N PRO A 888 12.82 15.81 14.59
CA PRO A 888 12.34 14.56 14.00
C PRO A 888 12.79 13.31 14.79
N GLU A 889 14.04 13.30 15.25
CA GLU A 889 14.67 12.16 15.95
C GLU A 889 14.12 11.95 17.37
N ALA A 890 13.63 13.01 18.01
CA ALA A 890 12.98 12.94 19.31
C ALA A 890 11.45 12.75 19.20
N SER A 891 10.92 12.84 17.98
CA SER A 891 9.51 12.76 17.67
C SER A 891 9.12 11.36 17.19
N GLY A 892 7.92 10.92 17.57
CA GLY A 892 7.56 9.50 17.61
C GLY A 892 7.09 9.04 19.00
N ARG A 893 6.70 10.00 19.84
CA ARG A 893 6.07 9.77 21.16
C ARG A 893 4.55 9.75 20.97
N PRO A 894 3.81 8.80 21.57
CA PRO A 894 2.36 8.76 21.42
C PRO A 894 1.72 10.02 22.02
N TRP A 895 0.88 10.73 21.26
CA TRP A 895 0.25 11.96 21.77
C TRP A 895 -0.68 11.69 22.97
N ILE A 896 -1.23 10.48 23.08
CA ILE A 896 -2.15 10.11 24.17
C ILE A 896 -1.40 9.71 25.45
N ALA A 897 -0.11 9.36 25.35
CA ALA A 897 0.67 8.88 26.48
C ALA A 897 1.00 10.05 27.41
N GLY A 898 0.55 9.99 28.66
CA GLY A 898 0.97 10.93 29.69
C GLY A 898 2.45 10.81 30.04
N GLY A 899 2.93 11.72 30.87
CA GLY A 899 4.32 11.72 31.33
C GLY A 899 5.29 12.37 30.32
N GLY A 900 6.53 11.86 30.30
CA GLY A 900 7.63 12.35 29.46
C GLY A 900 7.35 12.32 27.95
N ALA A 901 6.34 11.58 27.50
CA ALA A 901 5.94 11.54 26.11
C ALA A 901 5.42 12.91 25.62
N THR A 902 4.70 13.64 26.46
CA THR A 902 4.03 14.90 26.09
C THR A 902 4.39 16.09 26.98
N VAL A 903 5.03 15.88 28.13
CA VAL A 903 5.47 16.95 29.04
C VAL A 903 6.92 16.69 29.43
N ILE A 904 7.78 17.68 29.22
CA ILE A 904 9.23 17.54 29.40
C ILE A 904 9.81 18.67 30.26
N GLY A 905 10.82 18.34 31.07
CA GLY A 905 11.69 19.35 31.67
C GLY A 905 12.78 19.80 30.71
N VAL A 906 13.30 21.00 30.90
CA VAL A 906 14.44 21.55 30.14
C VAL A 906 15.69 21.49 31.02
N ASP A 907 16.81 20.99 30.49
CA ASP A 907 18.07 20.92 31.24
C ASP A 907 18.52 22.32 31.69
N ASP A 908 18.60 22.55 33.01
CA ASP A 908 19.01 23.82 33.59
C ASP A 908 20.53 23.89 33.87
N GLN A 909 21.24 22.76 33.80
CA GLN A 909 22.68 22.64 34.03
C GLN A 909 23.48 22.71 32.72
N GLY A 910 22.87 22.37 31.59
CA GLY A 910 23.48 22.42 30.28
C GLY A 910 23.93 23.83 29.86
N THR A 911 25.03 23.87 29.09
CA THR A 911 25.56 25.10 28.48
C THR A 911 24.73 25.58 27.28
N ASP A 912 23.99 24.67 26.64
CA ASP A 912 23.06 24.96 25.55
C ASP A 912 21.75 24.16 25.74
N PRO A 913 20.84 24.64 26.61
CA PRO A 913 19.57 23.97 26.90
C PRO A 913 18.63 23.88 25.70
N MET A 914 18.83 24.71 24.68
CA MET A 914 17.99 24.73 23.48
C MET A 914 18.34 23.60 22.51
N ARG A 915 19.56 23.08 22.59
CA ARG A 915 20.13 22.12 21.62
C ARG A 915 19.22 20.92 21.31
N GLU A 916 18.54 20.39 22.31
CA GLU A 916 17.65 19.22 22.17
C GLU A 916 16.39 19.51 21.34
N PHE A 917 16.07 20.78 21.10
CA PHE A 917 14.89 21.22 20.35
C PHE A 917 15.22 21.69 18.93
N VAL A 918 16.50 21.91 18.63
CA VAL A 918 16.94 22.48 17.35
C VAL A 918 16.75 21.49 16.21
N HIS A 919 16.04 21.94 15.18
CA HIS A 919 15.88 21.22 13.91
C HIS A 919 16.02 22.18 12.72
N ARG A 920 15.96 21.63 11.51
CA ARG A 920 15.99 22.41 10.27
C ARG A 920 14.57 22.60 9.73
N ALA A 921 14.14 23.85 9.58
CA ALA A 921 12.88 24.21 8.93
C ALA A 921 12.97 24.09 7.40
N PRO A 922 11.83 24.05 6.67
CA PRO A 922 11.82 23.93 5.20
C PRO A 922 12.57 25.04 4.46
N ASP A 923 12.61 26.25 5.03
CA ASP A 923 13.35 27.40 4.50
C ASP A 923 14.87 27.35 4.79
N GLY A 924 15.34 26.25 5.39
CA GLY A 924 16.74 26.03 5.73
C GLY A 924 17.20 26.68 7.03
N ARG A 925 16.36 27.46 7.73
CA ARG A 925 16.70 28.00 9.06
C ARG A 925 16.87 26.86 10.08
N ARG A 926 17.77 27.06 11.03
CA ARG A 926 17.98 26.16 12.17
C ARG A 926 17.46 26.80 13.45
N GLY A 927 16.68 26.05 14.21
CA GLY A 927 15.94 26.57 15.36
C GLY A 927 14.78 25.68 15.76
N THR A 928 13.80 26.23 16.47
CA THR A 928 12.56 25.55 16.80
C THR A 928 11.37 26.51 16.90
N TYR A 929 10.17 26.01 16.63
CA TYR A 929 8.94 26.74 16.90
C TYR A 929 8.53 26.56 18.36
N VAL A 930 8.12 27.66 18.98
CA VAL A 930 7.53 27.66 20.33
C VAL A 930 6.14 28.27 20.27
N LEU A 931 5.24 27.71 21.07
CA LEU A 931 3.88 28.17 21.25
C LEU A 931 3.78 28.74 22.66
N MET A 932 3.48 30.02 22.71
CA MET A 932 3.46 30.81 23.94
C MET A 932 2.14 30.60 24.69
N GLY A 933 2.10 30.95 25.98
CA GLY A 933 0.89 30.89 26.79
C GLY A 933 -0.28 31.75 26.30
N ASP A 934 0.00 32.81 25.54
CA ASP A 934 -1.01 33.66 24.88
C ASP A 934 -1.50 33.11 23.53
N GLY A 935 -0.97 31.95 23.10
CA GLY A 935 -1.26 31.33 21.82
C GLY A 935 -0.46 31.89 20.64
N SER A 936 0.39 32.90 20.85
CA SER A 936 1.29 33.35 19.79
C SER A 936 2.34 32.28 19.46
N VAL A 937 2.75 32.24 18.19
CA VAL A 937 3.80 31.33 17.72
C VAL A 937 5.06 32.14 17.42
N ARG A 938 6.21 31.66 17.89
CA ARG A 938 7.51 32.30 17.68
C ARG A 938 8.52 31.30 17.13
N TRP A 939 9.49 31.80 16.37
CA TRP A 939 10.66 31.02 15.94
C TRP A 939 11.86 31.39 16.79
N LEU A 940 12.43 30.39 17.48
CA LEU A 940 13.70 30.53 18.19
C LEU A 940 14.82 30.01 17.31
N LYS A 941 15.83 30.86 17.06
CA LYS A 941 16.99 30.49 16.24
C LYS A 941 17.99 29.66 17.05
N GLU A 942 18.65 28.71 16.40
CA GLU A 942 19.84 28.05 16.98
C GLU A 942 20.87 29.10 17.43
N GLY A 943 21.39 28.95 18.65
CA GLY A 943 22.28 29.93 19.28
C GLY A 943 21.56 31.05 20.04
N THR A 944 20.24 30.94 20.27
CA THR A 944 19.54 31.79 21.25
C THR A 944 20.27 31.70 22.59
N ALA A 945 20.54 32.84 23.22
CA ALA A 945 21.30 32.88 24.46
C ALA A 945 20.64 31.99 25.53
N PRO A 946 21.40 31.11 26.23
CA PRO A 946 20.84 30.20 27.22
C PRO A 946 19.99 30.89 28.29
N ALA A 947 20.39 32.09 28.73
CA ALA A 947 19.63 32.87 29.72
C ALA A 947 18.25 33.28 29.18
N VAL A 948 18.17 33.73 27.92
CA VAL A 948 16.90 34.09 27.28
C VAL A 948 16.01 32.84 27.14
N PHE A 949 16.57 31.73 26.66
CA PHE A 949 15.79 30.49 26.54
C PHE A 949 15.29 30.00 27.91
N LYS A 950 16.12 30.02 28.95
CA LYS A 950 15.72 29.59 30.30
C LYS A 950 14.59 30.47 30.87
N ALA A 951 14.70 31.78 30.73
CA ALA A 951 13.67 32.73 31.16
C ALA A 951 12.34 32.54 30.43
N MET A 952 12.36 32.11 29.16
CA MET A 952 11.14 31.78 28.41
C MET A 952 10.43 30.51 28.91
N ILE A 953 11.13 29.61 29.60
CA ILE A 953 10.59 28.32 30.04
C ILE A 953 9.88 28.43 31.39
N THR A 954 10.23 29.43 32.20
CA THR A 954 9.68 29.66 33.53
C THR A 954 8.42 30.53 33.49
N ARG A 955 7.48 30.30 34.42
CA ARG A 955 6.28 31.14 34.57
C ARG A 955 6.49 32.34 35.49
N ALA A 956 7.48 32.27 36.39
CA ALA A 956 7.74 33.27 37.43
C ALA A 956 9.23 33.32 37.81
N GLY A 957 10.12 33.28 36.81
CA GLY A 957 11.56 33.38 36.99
C GLY A 957 12.02 34.80 37.34
N GLY A 958 11.28 35.82 36.87
CA GLY A 958 11.53 37.23 37.17
C GLY A 958 12.65 37.86 36.33
N GLU A 959 13.25 37.14 35.39
CA GLU A 959 14.23 37.70 34.46
C GLU A 959 13.57 38.64 33.44
N SER A 960 14.21 39.79 33.18
CA SER A 960 13.75 40.71 32.13
C SER A 960 14.19 40.22 30.75
N LEU A 961 13.24 40.07 29.83
CA LEU A 961 13.47 39.75 28.43
C LEU A 961 13.49 41.04 27.58
N GLU A 962 14.48 41.90 27.79
CA GLU A 962 14.69 43.05 26.92
C GLU A 962 14.93 42.58 25.47
N ASP A 963 14.37 43.30 24.49
CA ASP A 963 14.47 42.95 23.07
C ASP A 963 13.91 41.57 22.67
N PHE A 964 12.94 41.04 23.43
CA PHE A 964 12.35 39.72 23.19
C PHE A 964 11.88 39.48 21.75
N ASP A 965 11.20 40.45 21.13
CA ASP A 965 10.72 40.34 19.76
C ASP A 965 11.85 40.32 18.70
N LYS A 966 13.05 40.81 19.04
CA LYS A 966 14.24 40.70 18.15
C LYS A 966 14.82 39.28 18.17
N VAL A 967 14.82 38.63 19.33
CA VAL A 967 15.40 37.29 19.51
C VAL A 967 14.42 36.19 19.08
N ALA A 968 13.14 36.37 19.40
CA ALA A 968 12.08 35.40 19.19
C ALA A 968 10.88 36.04 18.47
N PRO A 969 11.00 36.47 17.21
CA PRO A 969 9.95 37.24 16.54
C PRO A 969 8.61 36.48 16.49
N LYS A 970 7.51 37.19 16.76
CA LYS A 970 6.15 36.67 16.54
C LYS A 970 5.96 36.38 15.06
N LEU A 971 5.48 35.19 14.76
CA LEU A 971 5.10 34.81 13.41
C LEU A 971 3.63 35.16 13.21
N ALA A 972 3.36 35.99 12.21
CA ALA A 972 1.99 36.22 11.79
C ALA A 972 1.44 34.91 11.19
N PRO A 973 0.19 34.51 11.51
CA PRO A 973 -0.45 33.45 10.76
C PRO A 973 -0.39 33.82 9.27
N PRO A 974 -0.15 32.84 8.38
CA PRO A 974 -0.27 33.10 6.96
C PRO A 974 -1.63 33.74 6.76
N LYS A 975 -1.66 34.95 6.17
CA LYS A 975 -2.93 35.65 5.93
C LYS A 975 -3.83 34.63 5.26
N SER A 976 -4.91 34.24 5.94
CA SER A 976 -6.00 33.53 5.29
C SER A 976 -6.25 34.32 4.02
N ALA A 977 -6.29 33.66 2.87
CA ALA A 977 -6.60 34.36 1.63
C ALA A 977 -8.09 34.74 1.64
N GLU A 978 -8.56 35.43 2.69
CA GLU A 978 -9.71 36.30 2.65
C GLU A 978 -9.36 37.36 1.62
N THR A 979 -9.85 37.11 0.42
CA THR A 979 -9.68 37.98 -0.71
C THR A 979 -10.59 39.17 -0.46
N GLU A 980 -10.10 40.18 0.27
CA GLU A 980 -10.73 41.50 0.25
C GLU A 980 -10.60 42.03 -1.18
N LEU A 981 -11.74 42.00 -1.88
CA LEU A 981 -11.95 42.49 -3.22
C LEU A 981 -11.58 43.98 -3.30
N LYS A 982 -10.37 44.30 -3.72
CA LYS A 982 -10.10 45.57 -4.40
C LYS A 982 -10.40 45.38 -5.88
N GLY A 983 -11.45 46.05 -6.37
CA GLY A 983 -11.75 46.11 -7.80
C GLY A 983 -10.53 46.68 -8.55
N GLY A 984 -9.81 45.83 -9.29
CA GLY A 984 -8.61 46.21 -10.01
C GLY A 984 -8.91 46.52 -11.48
N GLU A 985 -8.53 47.72 -11.90
CA GLU A 985 -8.47 48.16 -13.29
C GLU A 985 -7.57 47.25 -14.17
N PRO A 986 -7.83 47.19 -15.50
CA PRO A 986 -7.06 46.38 -16.42
C PRO A 986 -5.62 46.86 -16.59
N ILE A 987 -4.67 46.00 -16.26
CA ILE A 987 -3.22 46.21 -16.47
C ILE A 987 -2.85 45.83 -17.91
N ALA A 988 -2.32 46.80 -18.66
CA ALA A 988 -1.77 46.61 -20.01
C ALA A 988 -0.43 45.84 -19.96
N VAL A 989 -0.27 44.87 -20.86
CA VAL A 989 0.92 44.00 -20.97
C VAL A 989 1.89 44.58 -22.00
N ALA A 990 3.16 44.75 -21.63
CA ALA A 990 4.27 45.02 -22.55
C ALA A 990 4.91 43.70 -23.06
N PRO A 991 5.39 43.64 -24.31
CA PRO A 991 5.94 42.41 -24.90
C PRO A 991 7.38 42.12 -24.45
N ALA A 992 7.67 40.84 -24.20
CA ALA A 992 8.97 40.32 -23.78
C ALA A 992 9.96 40.19 -24.96
N ALA A 993 11.23 40.49 -24.67
CA ALA A 993 12.36 40.32 -25.59
C ALA A 993 12.87 38.85 -25.62
N VAL A 994 13.43 38.48 -26.76
CA VAL A 994 13.93 37.14 -27.11
C VAL A 994 15.43 37.03 -26.80
N ASP A 995 15.83 36.01 -26.03
CA ASP A 995 17.25 35.68 -25.81
C ASP A 995 17.81 34.72 -26.89
N PRO A 996 19.10 34.85 -27.29
CA PRO A 996 19.70 34.07 -28.36
C PRO A 996 20.37 32.75 -27.90
N LYS A 997 20.47 31.86 -28.89
CA LYS A 997 20.92 30.44 -28.90
C LYS A 997 22.37 30.22 -28.37
N PRO A 998 22.70 29.07 -27.73
CA PRO A 998 24.06 28.79 -27.24
C PRO A 998 24.99 28.22 -28.32
N LYS A 999 26.27 28.61 -28.28
CA LYS A 999 27.38 28.07 -29.10
C LYS A 999 28.20 27.02 -28.33
N ASP A 1000 28.69 26.02 -29.08
CA ASP A 1000 29.52 24.90 -28.62
C ASP A 1000 30.89 25.33 -28.06
N LYS A 1001 31.36 24.62 -27.02
CA LYS A 1001 32.68 24.81 -26.38
C LYS A 1001 33.70 23.74 -26.82
N PRO A 1002 34.99 24.11 -27.05
CA PRO A 1002 36.07 23.15 -27.31
C PRO A 1002 36.68 22.57 -26.01
N ALA A 1003 37.37 21.43 -26.14
CA ALA A 1003 37.95 20.63 -25.07
C ALA A 1003 39.06 21.34 -24.25
N PRO A 1004 39.26 21.00 -22.95
CA PRO A 1004 40.10 21.76 -22.04
C PRO A 1004 41.60 21.40 -22.12
N ALA A 1005 42.44 22.41 -21.91
CA ALA A 1005 43.91 22.36 -21.82
C ALA A 1005 44.42 21.85 -20.44
N PRO A 1006 45.73 21.54 -20.28
CA PRO A 1006 46.32 21.06 -19.03
C PRO A 1006 46.11 22.04 -17.86
N VAL A 1007 45.84 21.50 -16.68
CA VAL A 1007 45.45 22.28 -15.49
C VAL A 1007 46.67 22.93 -14.86
N ASP A 1008 46.62 24.25 -14.70
CA ASP A 1008 47.68 25.07 -14.11
C ASP A 1008 47.81 24.78 -12.60
N ALA A 1009 48.98 24.28 -12.17
CA ALA A 1009 49.19 23.74 -10.83
C ALA A 1009 49.05 24.79 -9.70
N ALA A 1010 49.03 26.09 -10.03
CA ALA A 1010 48.87 27.18 -9.08
C ALA A 1010 47.43 27.43 -8.61
N LYS A 1011 46.42 26.73 -9.18
CA LYS A 1011 44.98 26.96 -8.87
C LYS A 1011 44.28 25.80 -8.15
N LEU A 1012 45.02 24.87 -7.55
CA LEU A 1012 44.46 23.78 -6.76
C LEU A 1012 43.76 24.32 -5.50
N THR A 1013 42.43 24.36 -5.48
CA THR A 1013 41.63 24.58 -4.28
C THR A 1013 41.31 23.24 -3.63
N ALA A 1014 41.61 23.07 -2.33
CA ALA A 1014 41.20 21.89 -1.57
C ALA A 1014 40.32 22.26 -0.38
N GLY A 1015 39.45 21.34 0.02
CA GLY A 1015 38.63 21.49 1.23
C GLY A 1015 39.48 21.46 2.52
N PRO A 1016 38.94 21.97 3.64
CA PRO A 1016 39.62 21.90 4.94
C PRO A 1016 39.96 20.45 5.30
N GLY A 1017 41.21 20.18 5.65
CA GLY A 1017 41.71 18.84 6.01
C GLY A 1017 42.43 18.06 4.90
N VAL A 1018 42.62 18.66 3.72
CA VAL A 1018 43.40 18.05 2.63
C VAL A 1018 44.80 18.66 2.57
N ASP A 1019 45.84 17.85 2.78
CA ASP A 1019 47.22 18.27 2.57
C ASP A 1019 47.47 18.52 1.07
N LEU A 1020 47.71 19.78 0.70
CA LEU A 1020 47.89 20.19 -0.70
C LEU A 1020 49.17 19.63 -1.33
N GLY A 1021 50.24 19.47 -0.56
CA GLY A 1021 51.52 18.94 -1.03
C GLY A 1021 51.40 17.46 -1.41
N GLU A 1022 50.67 16.71 -0.59
CA GLU A 1022 50.38 15.30 -0.83
C GLU A 1022 49.30 15.13 -1.90
N LEU A 1023 48.25 15.97 -1.95
CA LEU A 1023 47.24 15.96 -3.01
C LEU A 1023 47.85 16.12 -4.41
N LYS A 1024 48.92 16.91 -4.52
CA LYS A 1024 49.67 17.08 -5.77
C LYS A 1024 50.23 15.76 -6.30
N LYS A 1025 50.58 14.82 -5.42
CA LYS A 1025 51.06 13.47 -5.78
C LYS A 1025 49.95 12.56 -6.30
N PHE A 1026 48.67 12.90 -6.11
CA PHE A 1026 47.56 12.14 -6.69
C PHE A 1026 47.13 12.66 -8.07
N GLN A 1027 47.54 13.86 -8.48
CA GLN A 1027 47.07 14.44 -9.74
C GLN A 1027 47.51 13.64 -10.97
N GLY A 1028 46.65 13.60 -11.99
CA GLY A 1028 46.94 12.98 -13.28
C GLY A 1028 46.05 11.77 -13.61
N LYS A 1029 46.41 11.08 -14.69
CA LYS A 1029 45.72 9.86 -15.15
C LYS A 1029 46.40 8.63 -14.56
N TRP A 1030 45.61 7.71 -14.03
CA TRP A 1030 46.08 6.49 -13.39
C TRP A 1030 45.42 5.28 -14.02
N ARG A 1031 46.22 4.28 -14.37
CA ARG A 1031 45.77 2.98 -14.84
C ARG A 1031 45.77 2.00 -13.67
N VAL A 1032 44.68 1.28 -13.49
CA VAL A 1032 44.61 0.19 -12.51
C VAL A 1032 45.42 -0.99 -13.04
N THR A 1033 46.55 -1.31 -12.40
CA THR A 1033 47.42 -2.44 -12.78
C THR A 1033 47.11 -3.70 -12.00
N ALA A 1034 46.52 -3.57 -10.81
CA ALA A 1034 46.02 -4.69 -10.02
C ALA A 1034 44.79 -4.25 -9.22
N MET A 1035 43.80 -5.14 -9.09
CA MET A 1035 42.64 -4.94 -8.23
C MET A 1035 42.27 -6.24 -7.54
N GLY A 1036 42.14 -6.20 -6.21
CA GLY A 1036 41.66 -7.33 -5.40
C GLY A 1036 40.37 -6.97 -4.67
N SER A 1037 39.42 -7.91 -4.62
CA SER A 1037 38.24 -7.83 -3.76
C SER A 1037 38.04 -9.16 -3.07
N SER A 1038 37.88 -9.16 -1.74
CA SER A 1038 37.56 -10.38 -0.97
C SER A 1038 38.55 -11.54 -1.21
N GLY A 1039 39.84 -11.22 -1.35
CA GLY A 1039 40.91 -12.19 -1.62
C GLY A 1039 41.01 -12.69 -3.07
N ILE A 1040 40.20 -12.18 -3.99
CA ILE A 1040 40.23 -12.54 -5.42
C ILE A 1040 40.85 -11.39 -6.21
N MET A 1041 41.94 -11.66 -6.92
CA MET A 1041 42.57 -10.71 -7.85
C MET A 1041 41.86 -10.72 -9.21
N THR A 1042 41.52 -9.55 -9.71
CA THR A 1042 40.96 -9.37 -11.05
C THR A 1042 42.03 -9.68 -12.09
N ALA A 1043 41.69 -10.46 -13.11
CA ALA A 1043 42.62 -10.79 -14.19
C ALA A 1043 43.08 -9.51 -14.93
N ALA A 1044 44.37 -9.43 -15.24
CA ALA A 1044 44.96 -8.25 -15.91
C ALA A 1044 44.27 -7.89 -17.24
N ALA A 1045 43.75 -8.89 -17.98
CA ALA A 1045 43.00 -8.67 -19.21
C ALA A 1045 41.67 -7.93 -19.01
N GLU A 1046 41.02 -8.09 -17.86
CA GLU A 1046 39.81 -7.33 -17.52
C GLU A 1046 40.16 -5.90 -17.10
N LEU A 1047 41.23 -5.72 -16.32
CA LEU A 1047 41.70 -4.39 -15.92
C LEU A 1047 42.17 -3.54 -17.11
N ALA A 1048 42.72 -4.17 -18.15
CA ALA A 1048 43.10 -3.49 -19.39
C ALA A 1048 41.91 -2.84 -20.13
N LYS A 1049 40.67 -3.27 -19.86
CA LYS A 1049 39.45 -2.69 -20.45
C LYS A 1049 38.94 -1.45 -19.69
N TRP A 1050 39.44 -1.21 -18.48
CA TRP A 1050 38.96 -0.12 -17.63
C TRP A 1050 39.49 1.23 -18.11
N LYS A 1051 38.64 2.26 -18.05
CA LYS A 1051 39.06 3.62 -18.34
C LYS A 1051 40.06 4.10 -17.27
N PRO A 1052 41.13 4.82 -17.64
CA PRO A 1052 42.03 5.41 -16.66
C PRO A 1052 41.31 6.35 -15.70
N LEU A 1053 41.60 6.22 -14.41
CA LEU A 1053 41.15 7.10 -13.34
C LEU A 1053 41.83 8.45 -13.52
N THR A 1054 41.06 9.53 -13.73
CA THR A 1054 41.63 10.88 -13.80
C THR A 1054 41.35 11.59 -12.49
N ILE A 1055 42.41 11.98 -11.78
CA ILE A 1055 42.30 12.78 -10.55
C ILE A 1055 42.64 14.22 -10.89
N THR A 1056 41.70 15.14 -10.66
CA THR A 1056 41.85 16.58 -10.93
C THR A 1056 41.30 17.36 -9.75
N GLY A 1057 42.18 18.11 -9.09
CA GLY A 1057 41.82 18.74 -7.82
C GLY A 1057 41.60 17.70 -6.74
N ASP A 1058 40.51 17.85 -6.00
CA ASP A 1058 40.02 16.87 -5.03
C ASP A 1058 39.00 15.89 -5.64
N LYS A 1059 38.82 15.84 -6.97
CA LYS A 1059 37.79 14.99 -7.62
C LYS A 1059 38.39 13.90 -8.49
N PHE A 1060 37.70 12.76 -8.57
CA PHE A 1060 38.03 11.68 -9.50
C PHE A 1060 36.80 10.84 -9.89
N ASP A 1061 36.80 10.27 -11.10
CA ASP A 1061 35.77 9.32 -11.55
C ASP A 1061 36.31 7.88 -11.51
N ARG A 1062 35.65 7.02 -10.75
CA ARG A 1062 35.92 5.59 -10.72
C ARG A 1062 34.71 4.85 -11.27
N ALA A 1063 34.82 4.36 -12.51
CA ALA A 1063 33.80 3.55 -13.18
C ALA A 1063 32.41 4.23 -13.29
N GLY A 1064 32.39 5.54 -13.58
CA GLY A 1064 31.14 6.31 -13.70
C GLY A 1064 30.58 6.82 -12.38
N GLN A 1065 31.31 6.65 -11.27
CA GLN A 1065 31.03 7.29 -10.00
C GLN A 1065 32.05 8.41 -9.74
N ASN A 1066 31.56 9.62 -9.56
CA ASN A 1066 32.31 10.78 -9.10
C ASN A 1066 32.56 10.70 -7.59
N PHE A 1067 33.82 10.77 -7.20
CA PHE A 1067 34.26 10.85 -5.82
C PHE A 1067 34.98 12.17 -5.56
N ARG A 1068 34.90 12.65 -4.32
CA ARG A 1068 35.65 13.79 -3.81
C ARG A 1068 36.50 13.41 -2.61
N ILE A 1069 37.79 13.73 -2.65
CA ILE A 1069 38.74 13.59 -1.55
C ILE A 1069 38.39 14.63 -0.49
N VAL A 1070 38.04 14.18 0.72
CA VAL A 1070 37.65 15.06 1.83
C VAL A 1070 38.76 15.24 2.86
N LYS A 1071 39.71 14.30 2.95
CA LYS A 1071 40.87 14.38 3.84
C LYS A 1071 42.05 13.61 3.26
N ILE A 1072 43.26 14.17 3.38
CA ILE A 1072 44.52 13.44 3.16
C ILE A 1072 45.40 13.70 4.38
N ASP A 1073 45.76 12.62 5.08
CA ASP A 1073 46.63 12.68 6.24
C ASP A 1073 47.92 11.88 5.96
N PRO A 1074 49.02 12.55 5.57
CA PRO A 1074 50.29 11.89 5.32
C PRO A 1074 51.07 11.57 6.61
N THR A 1075 50.58 12.00 7.78
CA THR A 1075 51.32 11.89 9.06
C THR A 1075 51.06 10.59 9.81
N THR A 1076 50.03 9.83 9.42
CA THR A 1076 49.71 8.53 10.00
C THR A 1076 50.59 7.43 9.41
N GLY A 1077 51.00 6.46 10.23
CA GLY A 1077 51.53 5.19 9.74
C GLY A 1077 50.47 4.10 9.86
N PRO A 1078 49.86 3.59 8.77
CA PRO A 1078 49.99 3.95 7.34
C PRO A 1078 49.27 5.27 6.96
N LYS A 1079 49.63 5.89 5.82
CA LYS A 1079 49.03 7.15 5.34
C LYS A 1079 47.57 6.96 4.96
N THR A 1080 46.74 7.97 5.19
CA THR A 1080 45.28 7.82 5.06
C THR A 1080 44.63 8.85 4.13
N ILE A 1081 43.66 8.39 3.36
CA ILE A 1081 42.88 9.20 2.43
C ILE A 1081 41.41 8.87 2.62
N ASP A 1082 40.60 9.92 2.76
CA ASP A 1082 39.16 9.81 2.92
C ASP A 1082 38.49 10.43 1.69
N PHE A 1083 37.53 9.72 1.09
CA PHE A 1083 36.76 10.21 -0.05
C PHE A 1083 35.26 9.96 0.12
N ARG A 1084 34.46 10.77 -0.57
CA ARG A 1084 32.99 10.76 -0.54
C ARG A 1084 32.46 10.54 -1.95
N ASP A 1085 31.50 9.62 -2.10
CA ASP A 1085 30.76 9.43 -3.36
C ASP A 1085 29.79 10.61 -3.56
N GLU A 1086 30.02 11.41 -4.61
CA GLU A 1086 29.15 12.53 -5.01
C GLU A 1086 28.00 12.08 -5.93
N THR A 1087 28.09 10.86 -6.49
CA THR A 1087 27.11 10.34 -7.46
C THR A 1087 25.95 9.63 -6.77
N ASN A 1088 26.21 9.04 -5.61
CA ASN A 1088 25.17 8.41 -4.81
C ASN A 1088 24.66 9.35 -3.70
N PRO A 1089 23.49 9.99 -3.88
CA PRO A 1089 22.93 10.89 -2.86
C PRO A 1089 22.58 10.18 -1.54
N MET A 1090 22.43 8.84 -1.53
CA MET A 1090 22.28 8.06 -0.28
C MET A 1090 23.61 7.89 0.48
N ALA A 1091 24.75 8.00 -0.20
CA ALA A 1091 26.09 7.99 0.37
C ALA A 1091 26.63 9.41 0.65
N ALA A 1092 25.84 10.46 0.42
CA ALA A 1092 26.26 11.86 0.52
C ALA A 1092 26.72 12.33 1.93
N GLY A 1093 26.65 11.46 2.94
CA GLY A 1093 27.28 11.65 4.25
C GLY A 1093 28.29 10.57 4.65
N SER A 1094 28.38 9.44 3.94
CA SER A 1094 29.33 8.37 4.24
C SER A 1094 30.69 8.71 3.64
N VAL A 1095 31.71 8.69 4.49
CA VAL A 1095 33.11 8.87 4.11
C VAL A 1095 33.75 7.50 4.03
N GLU A 1096 34.28 7.14 2.87
CA GLU A 1096 35.11 5.95 2.71
C GLU A 1096 36.55 6.30 3.09
N SER A 1097 37.05 5.67 4.15
CA SER A 1097 38.45 5.77 4.55
C SER A 1097 39.29 4.69 3.88
N ALA A 1098 40.45 5.07 3.37
CA ALA A 1098 41.43 4.15 2.81
C ALA A 1098 42.83 4.44 3.34
N VAL A 1099 43.70 3.44 3.23
CA VAL A 1099 45.15 3.60 3.45
C VAL A 1099 45.87 3.55 2.12
N TYR A 1100 46.90 4.37 1.95
CA TYR A 1100 47.65 4.45 0.70
C TYR A 1100 49.16 4.52 0.90
N GLU A 1101 49.89 4.12 -0.13
CA GLU A 1101 51.35 4.17 -0.17
C GLU A 1101 51.84 4.40 -1.60
N PHE A 1102 52.71 5.39 -1.80
CA PHE A 1102 53.43 5.55 -3.07
C PHE A 1102 54.67 4.66 -3.04
N THR A 1103 54.67 3.60 -3.87
CA THR A 1103 55.81 2.68 -3.98
C THR A 1103 56.87 3.17 -4.98
N ALA A 1104 56.48 4.10 -5.85
CA ALA A 1104 57.34 4.90 -6.73
C ALA A 1104 56.61 6.20 -7.06
N GLU A 1105 57.29 7.17 -7.69
CA GLU A 1105 56.67 8.44 -8.10
C GLU A 1105 55.43 8.26 -8.99
N ASN A 1106 55.41 7.18 -9.77
CA ASN A 1106 54.32 6.82 -10.68
C ASN A 1106 53.52 5.59 -10.24
N LYS A 1107 53.70 5.07 -9.02
CA LYS A 1107 53.00 3.88 -8.52
C LYS A 1107 52.37 4.11 -7.15
N LEU A 1108 51.07 3.86 -7.07
CA LEU A 1108 50.25 4.05 -5.88
C LEU A 1108 49.55 2.74 -5.49
N ARG A 1109 49.64 2.36 -4.22
CA ARG A 1109 48.85 1.30 -3.61
C ARG A 1109 47.75 1.93 -2.76
N LEU A 1110 46.55 1.35 -2.80
CA LEU A 1110 45.39 1.79 -2.04
C LEU A 1110 44.64 0.58 -1.49
N LYS A 1111 44.28 0.59 -0.20
CA LYS A 1111 43.46 -0.45 0.43
C LYS A 1111 42.27 0.18 1.18
N ILE A 1112 41.07 -0.25 0.83
CA ILE A 1112 39.79 0.21 1.39
C ILE A 1112 39.19 -0.92 2.22
N PRO A 1113 39.02 -0.77 3.54
CA PRO A 1113 38.35 -1.76 4.37
C PRO A 1113 36.84 -1.80 4.07
N PRO A 1114 36.14 -2.90 4.39
CA PRO A 1114 34.69 -2.93 4.46
C PRO A 1114 34.17 -1.87 5.46
N PRO A 1115 32.93 -1.37 5.30
CA PRO A 1115 32.36 -0.34 6.19
C PRO A 1115 32.32 -0.74 7.68
N THR A 1116 32.36 -2.03 7.98
CA THR A 1116 32.25 -2.60 9.33
C THR A 1116 33.61 -2.92 9.97
N GLN A 1117 34.71 -2.80 9.23
CA GLN A 1117 36.04 -3.16 9.73
C GLN A 1117 36.89 -1.93 10.07
N SER A 1118 37.81 -2.11 11.03
CA SER A 1118 38.79 -1.09 11.36
C SER A 1118 39.73 -0.84 10.18
N ARG A 1119 40.30 0.37 10.18
CA ARG A 1119 41.25 0.81 9.15
C ARG A 1119 42.43 -0.18 9.02
N PRO A 1120 42.82 -0.57 7.79
CA PRO A 1120 43.90 -1.54 7.59
C PRO A 1120 45.23 -1.01 8.15
N GLN A 1121 46.05 -1.91 8.71
CA GLN A 1121 47.35 -1.55 9.30
C GLN A 1121 48.50 -1.53 8.27
N ASN A 1122 48.25 -2.01 7.04
CA ASN A 1122 49.22 -1.99 5.94
C ASN A 1122 48.51 -1.85 4.58
N VAL A 1123 49.27 -1.50 3.55
CA VAL A 1123 48.80 -1.37 2.15
C VAL A 1123 49.32 -2.53 1.28
N SER A 1124 49.74 -3.64 1.91
CA SER A 1124 50.26 -4.80 1.19
C SER A 1124 49.12 -5.54 0.46
N PRO A 1125 49.39 -6.13 -0.73
CA PRO A 1125 48.42 -6.98 -1.39
C PRO A 1125 48.05 -8.16 -0.49
N PRO A 1126 46.80 -8.66 -0.57
CA PRO A 1126 46.39 -9.84 0.20
C PRO A 1126 47.27 -11.03 -0.18
N ALA A 1127 47.73 -11.79 0.83
CA ALA A 1127 48.49 -13.01 0.59
C ALA A 1127 47.62 -14.02 -0.20
N PRO A 1128 48.19 -14.75 -1.19
CA PRO A 1128 47.45 -15.76 -1.93
C PRO A 1128 46.74 -16.74 -0.98
N GLY A 1129 45.41 -16.85 -1.08
CA GLY A 1129 44.60 -17.74 -0.25
C GLY A 1129 44.09 -17.15 1.08
N MET A 1130 44.46 -15.92 1.46
CA MET A 1130 43.83 -15.24 2.59
C MET A 1130 42.56 -14.49 2.15
N LYS A 1131 41.46 -14.74 2.87
CA LYS A 1131 40.22 -13.96 2.74
C LYS A 1131 40.35 -12.64 3.51
N GLU A 1132 41.13 -11.71 3.00
CA GLU A 1132 41.02 -10.32 3.46
C GLU A 1132 39.75 -9.71 2.86
N GLU A 1133 38.85 -9.24 3.72
CA GLU A 1133 37.68 -8.48 3.33
C GLU A 1133 38.11 -7.03 3.03
N GLY A 1134 37.74 -6.49 1.88
CA GLY A 1134 38.13 -5.14 1.44
C GLY A 1134 38.51 -5.08 -0.04
N LEU A 1135 38.75 -3.85 -0.51
CA LEU A 1135 39.24 -3.57 -1.87
C LEU A 1135 40.72 -3.20 -1.82
N TYR A 1136 41.48 -3.73 -2.77
CA TYR A 1136 42.89 -3.43 -2.97
C TYR A 1136 43.11 -2.93 -4.40
N PHE A 1137 43.91 -1.87 -4.58
CA PHE A 1137 44.29 -1.33 -5.88
C PHE A 1137 45.79 -1.09 -5.95
N GLU A 1138 46.39 -1.44 -7.09
CA GLU A 1138 47.64 -0.87 -7.57
C GLU A 1138 47.35 0.00 -8.80
N LEU A 1139 47.88 1.23 -8.77
CA LEU A 1139 47.66 2.25 -9.78
C LEU A 1139 49.02 2.67 -10.34
N GLU A 1140 49.12 2.76 -11.66
CA GLU A 1140 50.29 3.28 -12.37
C GLU A 1140 49.91 4.56 -13.13
N ARG A 1141 50.66 5.63 -12.93
CA ARG A 1141 50.40 6.92 -13.59
C ARG A 1141 50.70 6.82 -15.09
N LEU A 1142 49.74 7.22 -15.92
CA LEU A 1142 49.84 7.26 -17.38
C LEU A 1142 50.39 8.61 -17.84
N GLY A 1143 51.72 8.69 -18.01
CA GLY A 1143 52.40 9.86 -18.58
C GLY A 1143 52.45 11.07 -17.64
N GLY A 1144 53.66 11.60 -17.43
CA GLY A 1144 53.86 12.95 -16.90
C GLY A 1144 53.70 13.99 -18.01
#